data_AF-D4F5G9-F1
#
_entry.id   AF-D4F5G9-F1
#
_cell.length_a   1.000
_cell.length_b   1.000
_cell.length_c   1.000
_cell.angle_alpha   90.00
_cell.angle_beta   90.00
_cell.angle_gamma   90.00
#
_symmetry.space_group_name_H-M   'P 1'
#
loop_
_entity.id
_entity.type
_entity.pdbx_description
1 polymer ?
#
loop_
_entity_poly.entity_id
_entity_poly.type
_entity_poly.pdbx_seq_one_letter_code
_entity_poly.pdbx_strand_id
1 'polypeptide(L)'
;MRRVWRIGALTAALVLGGGVAAWWALPYWLPPLLRPWLPAGAALRLPERPYWSQGALRLPQLEYRQAGCPLLTLRQAALRYRQAHWQLQAATLALDSRCFSAGTGGGSLPTLSALQQALPPLNLTIDRLTLLPWQHYGGTLQLHNQNGRQRLGLNGEQLQLDVALERQALSVRRLLLKLPQLDQDLQLQGQITLGLDLASTPPGGALQAQFRLAGTPDPLQLRLRWQAQGGRAWLTRDGSTRPLLDLPWQQQQDRLRIRDGAWFWPYGPQPLHGAINLTLEEWRQGWRHATLQARLNMLSQGEQGKANLVMQLGPGRLDLQPGAFPLRLDGRVNQQALSFAAALSAEVTGTPDDPTLRFLPGALLRFWGRTDAQTTIREARWPLAGVQLNRAGISGRLQAILRVTHRYWGEGQLHLDGQAVAFRPDSGSWRWRYWGKGRMPPLRARWDVSGQGGWRNDELRVDHLSAGFDRLAYGLARVTQPRLTLSQPLIWQRSAQHAAFSAGFDLAARRVDFKNGGYLPTPQLRVVAVGSAPQSMQLRGDLRAGAIGPIRLAGRWDGSRLRGQAWWESQPMRVFQPLLAPALGMQLHAGRFHAQAAFSAARGQGFIAGGHLQAQRVGLWLKEGRVEGLDLILPYRLHDSRWQLGPHGPVSLRIDRLVNQFDLQQIQADLQGYYPYSEAYPLTVSGVSAGLFGGEVALSSLRLPQHQAAVLRLHAIELSELITALKVKQFALSGRVDGALPLYLHNPQWIIHNGWFANTRPITLRLDKDMVDAVEGNNLAGGAALDWLRYLEVGRSHARIDLSNLGELTLDATLYGINRMKDDRRVIALNYRQQENVFQLWRSLRFGDNLQAWLESRLAHITRSQHE
;
A
#
# COMPACT_ATOMS: atom_id res chain seq x y z
N MET A 1 114.39 21.97 35.53
CA MET A 1 113.29 22.37 34.62
C MET A 1 112.66 21.22 33.80
N ARG A 2 113.37 20.17 33.36
CA ARG A 2 112.80 19.03 32.59
C ARG A 2 111.81 18.09 33.34
N ARG A 3 111.87 17.99 34.68
CA ARG A 3 110.95 17.14 35.49
C ARG A 3 109.54 17.73 35.65
N VAL A 4 109.42 19.05 35.77
CA VAL A 4 108.13 19.75 35.95
C VAL A 4 107.29 19.71 34.66
N TRP A 5 107.93 19.85 33.49
CA TRP A 5 107.26 19.67 32.20
C TRP A 5 106.80 18.22 31.94
N ARG A 6 107.54 17.21 32.39
CA ARG A 6 107.11 15.80 32.28
C ARG A 6 105.95 15.46 33.20
N ILE A 7 105.94 15.99 34.43
CA ILE A 7 104.82 15.79 35.37
C ILE A 7 103.58 16.56 34.89
N GLY A 8 103.74 17.80 34.42
CA GLY A 8 102.65 18.59 33.83
C GLY A 8 102.09 18.00 32.53
N ALA A 9 102.94 17.44 31.67
CA ALA A 9 102.50 16.73 30.47
C ALA A 9 101.87 15.37 30.80
N LEU A 10 102.35 14.65 31.81
CA LEU A 10 101.73 13.41 32.29
C LEU A 10 100.39 13.68 32.96
N THR A 11 100.25 14.69 33.82
CA THR A 11 98.96 15.05 34.41
C THR A 11 97.99 15.60 33.37
N ALA A 12 98.45 16.41 32.42
CA ALA A 12 97.62 16.82 31.28
C ALA A 12 97.23 15.61 30.41
N ALA A 13 98.11 14.66 30.15
CA ALA A 13 97.79 13.43 29.40
C ALA A 13 96.92 12.44 30.19
N LEU A 14 97.00 12.43 31.53
CA LEU A 14 96.14 11.61 32.39
C LEU A 14 94.76 12.25 32.60
N VAL A 15 94.68 13.59 32.61
CA VAL A 15 93.42 14.34 32.66
C VAL A 15 92.75 14.37 31.29
N LEU A 16 93.49 14.56 30.20
CA LEU A 16 92.98 14.46 28.83
C LEU A 16 92.68 13.00 28.46
N GLY A 17 93.56 12.06 28.78
CA GLY A 17 93.34 10.62 28.55
C GLY A 17 92.27 10.03 29.44
N GLY A 18 92.21 10.42 30.72
CA GLY A 18 91.14 10.07 31.65
C GLY A 18 89.82 10.74 31.29
N GLY A 19 89.85 12.00 30.82
CA GLY A 19 88.69 12.70 30.27
C GLY A 19 88.17 12.06 28.98
N VAL A 20 89.06 11.61 28.10
CA VAL A 20 88.70 10.87 26.87
C VAL A 20 88.18 9.47 27.21
N ALA A 21 88.79 8.74 28.15
CA ALA A 21 88.32 7.43 28.59
C ALA A 21 86.95 7.52 29.32
N ALA A 22 86.77 8.53 30.17
CA ALA A 22 85.48 8.84 30.78
C ALA A 22 84.44 9.23 29.71
N TRP A 23 84.81 10.02 28.70
CA TRP A 23 83.93 10.32 27.57
C TRP A 23 83.57 9.07 26.76
N TRP A 24 84.52 8.15 26.57
CA TRP A 24 84.32 6.92 25.81
C TRP A 24 83.43 5.91 26.54
N ALA A 25 83.56 5.82 27.87
CA ALA A 25 82.73 4.97 28.73
C ALA A 25 81.40 5.62 29.15
N LEU A 26 81.08 6.82 28.65
CA LEU A 26 79.91 7.61 29.04
C LEU A 26 78.57 6.88 28.95
N PRO A 27 78.29 6.03 27.93
CA PRO A 27 77.10 5.19 27.89
C PRO A 27 76.94 4.21 29.07
N TYR A 28 78.05 3.84 29.73
CA TYR A 28 78.07 2.81 30.78
C TYR A 28 78.06 3.40 32.20
N TRP A 29 78.68 4.54 32.45
CA TRP A 29 78.72 5.15 33.80
C TRP A 29 77.69 6.28 34.00
N LEU A 30 77.26 6.99 32.95
CA LEU A 30 76.32 8.10 33.11
C LEU A 30 74.93 7.63 33.58
N PRO A 31 74.34 6.55 33.01
CA PRO A 31 73.05 6.06 33.49
C PRO A 31 73.01 5.67 34.99
N PRO A 32 73.95 4.87 35.54
CA PRO A 32 73.95 4.55 36.96
C PRO A 32 74.23 5.78 37.85
N LEU A 33 74.99 6.76 37.37
CA LEU A 33 75.27 8.01 38.09
C LEU A 33 74.04 8.91 38.22
N LEU A 34 73.18 8.95 37.20
CA LEU A 34 71.93 9.72 37.21
C LEU A 34 70.78 9.01 37.96
N ARG A 35 70.93 7.73 38.31
CA ARG A 35 69.90 6.91 38.97
C ARG A 35 69.28 7.55 40.24
N PRO A 36 70.03 8.21 41.14
CA PRO A 36 69.45 8.83 42.34
C PRO A 36 68.55 10.03 42.04
N TRP A 37 68.67 10.62 40.85
CA TRP A 37 67.94 11.81 40.40
C TRP A 37 66.74 11.44 39.51
N LEU A 38 66.54 10.15 39.24
CA LEU A 38 65.43 9.63 38.44
C LEU A 38 64.35 9.06 39.37
N PRO A 39 63.06 9.08 38.95
CA PRO A 39 61.97 8.46 39.70
C PRO A 39 62.19 6.97 40.00
N ALA A 40 61.54 6.44 41.03
CA ALA A 40 61.61 5.01 41.34
C ALA A 40 61.19 4.15 40.13
N GLY A 41 62.02 3.17 39.77
CA GLY A 41 61.81 2.32 38.60
C GLY A 41 62.18 2.94 37.24
N ALA A 42 62.63 4.19 37.20
CA ALA A 42 63.12 4.83 35.99
C ALA A 42 64.57 4.46 35.69
N ALA A 43 64.88 4.22 34.42
CA ALA A 43 66.23 3.96 33.94
C ALA A 43 66.46 4.69 32.61
N LEU A 44 67.56 5.43 32.51
CA LEU A 44 68.05 5.98 31.25
C LEU A 44 68.97 4.96 30.58
N ARG A 45 68.91 4.85 29.26
CA ARG A 45 69.82 4.02 28.46
C ARG A 45 70.33 4.85 27.29
N LEU A 46 71.64 4.85 27.10
CA LEU A 46 72.28 5.43 25.93
C LEU A 46 72.86 4.29 25.10
N PRO A 47 72.14 3.78 24.08
CA PRO A 47 72.62 2.65 23.27
C PRO A 47 73.88 3.01 22.47
N GLU A 48 74.04 4.28 22.13
CA GLU A 48 75.13 4.80 21.33
C GLU A 48 75.85 5.95 22.04
N ARG A 49 77.12 6.14 21.70
CA ARG A 49 77.98 7.17 22.30
C ARG A 49 77.55 8.59 21.89
N PRO A 50 77.42 9.52 22.85
CA PRO A 50 77.33 10.94 22.53
C PRO A 50 78.62 11.46 21.91
N TYR A 51 78.52 12.41 20.99
CA TYR A 51 79.68 13.05 20.37
C TYR A 51 79.44 14.54 20.20
N TRP A 52 80.51 15.33 20.29
CA TRP A 52 80.45 16.75 19.99
C TRP A 52 80.66 16.99 18.49
N SER A 53 79.77 17.75 17.87
CA SER A 53 79.92 18.15 16.47
C SER A 53 79.17 19.45 16.20
N GLN A 54 79.80 20.37 15.45
CA GLN A 54 79.23 21.66 15.04
C GLN A 54 78.70 22.50 16.23
N GLY A 55 79.47 22.55 17.33
CA GLY A 55 79.12 23.32 18.53
C GLY A 55 77.91 22.77 19.31
N ALA A 56 77.58 21.48 19.15
CA ALA A 56 76.47 20.81 19.81
C ALA A 56 76.91 19.45 20.38
N LEU A 57 76.35 19.07 21.52
CA LEU A 57 76.41 17.70 22.02
C LEU A 57 75.33 16.88 21.30
N ARG A 58 75.75 15.94 20.44
CA ARG A 58 74.85 15.07 19.69
C ARG A 58 74.68 13.73 20.40
N LEU A 59 73.43 13.33 20.60
CA LEU A 59 72.96 12.10 21.22
C LEU A 59 72.26 11.27 20.13
N PRO A 60 72.91 10.21 19.60
CA PRO A 60 72.30 9.41 18.54
C PRO A 60 70.98 8.75 18.98
N GLN A 61 70.95 8.21 20.19
CA GLN A 61 69.75 7.61 20.78
C GLN A 61 69.79 7.72 22.31
N LEU A 62 68.64 8.05 22.89
CA LEU A 62 68.40 8.05 24.32
C LEU A 62 67.05 7.36 24.59
N GLU A 63 67.07 6.33 25.42
CA GLU A 63 65.86 5.65 25.88
C GLU A 63 65.64 5.96 27.36
N TYR A 64 64.43 6.36 27.72
CA TYR A 64 63.97 6.42 29.09
C TYR A 64 62.93 5.31 29.30
N ARG A 65 63.25 4.41 30.23
CA ARG A 65 62.43 3.26 30.59
C ARG A 65 61.84 3.44 31.98
N GLN A 66 60.55 3.15 32.13
CA GLN A 66 59.85 3.15 33.42
C GLN A 66 59.43 1.71 33.73
N ALA A 67 59.89 1.15 34.84
CA ALA A 67 59.66 -0.24 35.25
C ALA A 67 59.94 -1.25 34.10
N GLY A 68 61.01 -1.02 33.32
CA GLY A 68 61.39 -1.83 32.17
C GLY A 68 60.69 -1.47 30.84
N CYS A 69 59.59 -0.72 30.88
CA CYS A 69 58.81 -0.29 29.71
C CYS A 69 59.45 0.93 29.04
N PRO A 70 59.75 0.92 27.72
CA PRO A 70 60.37 2.02 27.00
C PRO A 70 59.38 3.18 26.78
N LEU A 71 59.17 3.97 27.84
CA LEU A 71 58.23 5.08 27.85
C LEU A 71 58.59 6.15 26.82
N LEU A 72 59.88 6.47 26.67
CA LEU A 72 60.36 7.54 25.80
C LEU A 72 61.61 7.09 25.04
N THR A 73 61.61 7.23 23.72
CA THR A 73 62.78 7.01 22.85
C THR A 73 63.05 8.25 22.02
N LEU A 74 64.20 8.89 22.24
CA LEU A 74 64.66 10.07 21.53
C LEU A 74 65.80 9.67 20.57
N ARG A 75 65.76 10.13 19.32
CA ARG A 75 66.83 9.85 18.33
C ARG A 75 67.36 11.12 17.69
N GLN A 76 68.65 11.11 17.39
CA GLN A 76 69.41 12.19 16.76
C GLN A 76 69.19 13.54 17.45
N ALA A 77 69.30 13.56 18.78
CA ALA A 77 69.19 14.79 19.54
C ALA A 77 70.51 15.58 19.49
N ALA A 78 70.41 16.91 19.48
CA ALA A 78 71.52 17.85 19.50
C ALA A 78 71.22 18.92 20.55
N LEU A 79 72.04 18.97 21.60
CA LEU A 79 71.96 19.95 22.67
C LEU A 79 73.01 21.05 22.46
N ARG A 80 72.57 22.30 22.40
CA ARG A 80 73.40 23.50 22.24
C ARG A 80 73.07 24.48 23.36
N TYR A 81 74.01 25.34 23.71
CA TYR A 81 73.76 26.46 24.61
C TYR A 81 74.11 27.76 23.88
N ARG A 82 73.12 28.64 23.67
CA ARG A 82 73.29 29.91 22.94
C ARG A 82 72.41 31.00 23.56
N GLN A 83 72.93 32.22 23.67
CA GLN A 83 72.20 33.40 24.17
C GLN A 83 71.46 33.14 25.51
N ALA A 84 72.14 32.52 26.47
CA ALA A 84 71.58 32.13 27.77
C ALA A 84 70.41 31.11 27.74
N HIS A 85 70.17 30.44 26.61
CA HIS A 85 69.14 29.40 26.46
C HIS A 85 69.75 28.07 26.02
N TRP A 86 69.24 26.98 26.59
CA TRP A 86 69.47 25.63 26.06
C TRP A 86 68.62 25.42 24.80
N GLN A 87 69.23 24.95 23.72
CA GLN A 87 68.54 24.57 22.48
C GLN A 87 68.69 23.06 22.30
N LEU A 88 67.60 22.31 22.52
CA LEU A 88 67.54 20.88 22.25
C LEU A 88 66.75 20.63 20.96
N GLN A 89 67.41 20.15 19.92
CA GLN A 89 66.73 19.71 18.69
C GLN A 89 66.83 18.19 18.58
N ALA A 90 65.75 17.49 18.19
CA ALA A 90 65.81 16.06 17.91
C ALA A 90 64.98 15.67 16.68
N ALA A 91 65.47 14.71 15.91
CA ALA A 91 64.76 14.26 14.71
C ALA A 91 63.46 13.53 15.07
N THR A 92 63.50 12.62 16.06
CA THR A 92 62.32 11.85 16.44
C THR A 92 62.21 11.65 17.95
N LEU A 93 60.98 11.74 18.45
CA LEU A 93 60.60 11.34 19.80
C LEU A 93 59.44 10.35 19.71
N ALA A 94 59.62 9.15 20.23
CA ALA A 94 58.55 8.17 20.39
C ALA A 94 58.15 8.08 21.87
N LEU A 95 56.86 8.27 22.16
CA LEU A 95 56.27 8.11 23.48
C LEU A 95 55.29 6.93 23.46
N ASP A 96 55.48 5.94 24.33
CA ASP A 96 54.57 4.81 24.45
C ASP A 96 53.60 5.02 25.61
N SER A 97 52.36 5.38 25.28
CA SER A 97 51.34 5.68 26.30
C SER A 97 50.94 4.48 27.13
N ARG A 98 51.17 3.25 26.63
CA ARG A 98 50.90 2.01 27.37
C ARG A 98 51.83 1.86 28.58
N CYS A 99 52.99 2.52 28.57
CA CYS A 99 53.94 2.52 29.67
C CYS A 99 53.56 3.47 30.82
N PHE A 100 52.60 4.40 30.64
CA PHE A 100 52.22 5.35 31.69
C PHE A 100 51.60 4.67 32.92
N SER A 101 50.98 3.50 32.76
CA SER A 101 50.40 2.72 33.88
C SER A 101 51.45 1.90 34.65
N ALA A 102 52.67 1.74 34.14
CA ALA A 102 53.70 0.88 34.71
C ALA A 102 54.43 1.50 35.93
N GLY A 103 54.17 2.77 36.25
CA GLY A 103 54.79 3.51 37.35
C GLY A 103 53.80 3.92 38.43
N THR A 104 53.29 2.98 39.23
CA THR A 104 52.44 3.25 40.41
C THR A 104 53.18 2.95 41.72
N GLY A 105 54.49 3.22 41.77
CA GLY A 105 55.26 3.16 43.01
C GLY A 105 55.26 4.52 43.72
N GLY A 106 54.32 4.72 44.66
CA GLY A 106 54.39 5.53 45.89
C GLY A 106 55.10 6.91 45.95
N GLY A 107 55.55 7.50 44.84
CA GLY A 107 56.17 8.82 44.82
C GLY A 107 55.14 9.91 44.61
N SER A 108 55.11 10.92 45.47
CA SER A 108 54.31 12.14 45.24
C SER A 108 54.71 12.80 43.93
N LEU A 109 53.75 13.09 43.05
CA LEU A 109 54.02 13.88 41.84
C LEU A 109 54.61 15.24 42.27
N PRO A 110 55.64 15.74 41.57
CA PRO A 110 56.19 17.05 41.87
C PRO A 110 55.12 18.14 41.69
N THR A 111 55.13 19.14 42.57
CA THR A 111 54.20 20.27 42.49
C THR A 111 54.44 21.06 41.20
N LEU A 112 53.40 21.73 40.71
CA LEU A 112 53.49 22.55 39.50
C LEU A 112 54.61 23.61 39.61
N SER A 113 54.74 24.24 40.77
CA SER A 113 55.79 25.23 41.02
C SER A 113 57.20 24.63 41.01
N ALA A 114 57.40 23.45 41.59
CA ALA A 114 58.69 22.75 41.56
C ALA A 114 59.10 22.39 40.13
N LEU A 115 58.14 21.92 39.30
CA LEU A 115 58.39 21.64 37.89
C LEU A 115 58.73 22.90 37.09
N GLN A 116 58.00 23.99 37.31
CA GLN A 116 58.24 25.26 36.61
C GLN A 116 59.60 25.87 36.97
N GLN A 117 60.07 25.69 38.20
CA GLN A 117 61.38 26.14 38.64
C GLN A 117 62.52 25.23 38.18
N ALA A 118 62.28 23.92 38.05
CA ALA A 118 63.28 22.96 37.59
C ALA A 118 63.63 23.09 36.10
N LEU A 119 62.73 23.67 35.28
CA LEU A 119 62.97 23.85 33.85
C LEU A 119 63.85 25.09 33.59
N PRO A 120 65.07 24.93 33.04
CA PRO A 120 65.91 26.07 32.67
C PRO A 120 65.34 26.81 31.45
N PRO A 121 65.80 28.04 31.13
CA PRO A 121 65.51 28.68 29.86
C PRO A 121 65.89 27.77 28.68
N LEU A 122 64.88 27.31 27.93
CA LEU A 122 64.97 26.14 27.06
C LEU A 122 64.10 26.32 25.81
N ASN A 123 64.67 26.03 24.65
CA ASN A 123 63.97 25.83 23.38
C ASN A 123 64.16 24.37 22.97
N LEU A 124 63.09 23.59 22.98
CA LEU A 124 63.06 22.21 22.56
C LEU A 124 62.28 22.10 21.26
N THR A 125 62.86 21.46 20.24
CA THR A 125 62.22 21.21 18.95
C THR A 125 62.40 19.75 18.58
N ILE A 126 61.28 19.06 18.38
CA ILE A 126 61.25 17.69 17.89
C ILE A 126 60.61 17.71 16.51
N ASP A 127 61.34 17.27 15.49
CA ASP A 127 60.85 17.30 14.11
C ASP A 127 59.70 16.30 13.91
N ARG A 128 59.74 15.15 14.61
CA ARG A 128 58.67 14.14 14.57
C ARG A 128 58.41 13.50 15.94
N LEU A 129 57.35 13.93 16.60
CA LEU A 129 56.74 13.25 17.73
C LEU A 129 55.83 12.12 17.25
N THR A 130 55.97 10.93 17.83
CA THR A 130 55.09 9.77 17.61
C THR A 130 54.54 9.30 18.94
N LEU A 131 53.21 9.21 19.05
CA LEU A 131 52.52 8.70 20.23
C LEU A 131 52.05 7.28 19.92
N LEU A 132 52.47 6.27 20.67
CA LEU A 132 52.03 4.89 20.49
C LEU A 132 50.87 4.56 21.46
N PRO A 133 49.78 3.90 21.01
CA PRO A 133 49.52 3.43 19.63
C PRO A 133 48.92 4.49 18.69
N TRP A 134 48.78 5.74 19.10
CA TRP A 134 48.07 6.80 18.39
C TRP A 134 48.90 7.58 17.35
N GLN A 135 49.64 6.90 16.46
CA GLN A 135 50.72 7.56 15.68
C GLN A 135 50.22 8.71 14.80
N HIS A 136 48.97 8.66 14.34
CA HIS A 136 48.31 9.70 13.55
C HIS A 136 48.15 11.07 14.24
N TYR A 137 48.27 11.17 15.57
CA TYR A 137 48.20 12.43 16.31
C TYR A 137 49.60 13.02 16.61
N GLY A 138 50.64 12.43 16.02
CA GLY A 138 52.00 12.93 16.06
C GLY A 138 52.21 14.18 15.18
N GLY A 139 53.39 14.77 15.26
CA GLY A 139 53.72 15.99 14.51
C GLY A 139 55.02 16.64 15.00
N THR A 140 55.28 17.87 14.56
CA THR A 140 56.42 18.66 15.07
C THR A 140 56.09 19.21 16.45
N LEU A 141 56.92 18.96 17.46
CA LEU A 141 56.74 19.47 18.83
C LEU A 141 57.73 20.61 19.08
N GLN A 142 57.24 21.72 19.59
CA GLN A 142 58.05 22.85 20.03
C GLN A 142 57.69 23.18 21.47
N LEU A 143 58.68 23.23 22.34
CA LEU A 143 58.52 23.68 23.72
C LEU A 143 59.48 24.85 23.95
N HIS A 144 58.93 25.97 24.39
CA HIS A 144 59.69 27.15 24.78
C HIS A 144 59.44 27.41 26.27
N ASN A 145 60.50 27.53 27.06
CA ASN A 145 60.42 27.90 28.46
C ASN A 145 61.30 29.13 28.69
N GLN A 146 60.69 30.23 29.13
CA GLN A 146 61.40 31.47 29.45
C GLN A 146 60.72 32.17 30.62
N ASN A 147 61.48 32.57 31.64
CA ASN A 147 61.00 33.34 32.80
C ASN A 147 59.76 32.72 33.47
N GLY A 148 59.71 31.39 33.60
CA GLY A 148 58.59 30.67 34.20
C GLY A 148 57.33 30.58 33.34
N ARG A 149 57.40 30.98 32.06
CA ARG A 149 56.33 30.80 31.06
C ARG A 149 56.70 29.67 30.10
N GLN A 150 55.88 28.64 30.06
CA GLN A 150 56.06 27.50 29.15
C GLN A 150 55.07 27.60 27.99
N ARG A 151 55.51 27.52 26.75
CA ARG A 151 54.66 27.40 25.57
C ARG A 151 54.96 26.09 24.86
N LEU A 152 53.94 25.28 24.64
CA LEU A 152 54.01 24.01 23.95
C LEU A 152 53.18 24.10 22.66
N GLY A 153 53.83 23.95 21.53
CA GLY A 153 53.22 23.82 20.21
C GLY A 153 53.38 22.40 19.69
N LEU A 154 52.31 21.77 19.23
CA LEU A 154 52.35 20.53 18.46
C LEU A 154 51.63 20.80 17.13
N ASN A 155 52.29 20.53 16.01
CA ASN A 155 51.72 20.71 14.69
C ASN A 155 51.79 19.40 13.89
N GLY A 156 50.64 18.73 13.76
CA GLY A 156 50.46 17.51 13.00
C GLY A 156 49.26 17.60 12.05
N GLU A 157 49.04 16.55 11.27
CA GLU A 157 47.95 16.51 10.28
C GLU A 157 46.56 16.37 10.90
N GLN A 158 46.45 15.56 11.97
CA GLN A 158 45.19 15.27 12.68
C GLN A 158 45.04 16.06 13.98
N LEU A 159 46.14 16.57 14.53
CA LEU A 159 46.18 17.33 15.78
C LEU A 159 47.11 18.54 15.65
N GLN A 160 46.57 19.73 15.90
CA GLN A 160 47.35 20.94 16.13
C GLN A 160 47.03 21.49 17.52
N LEU A 161 48.04 21.85 18.29
CA LEU A 161 47.91 22.31 19.67
C LEU A 161 48.88 23.47 19.91
N ASP A 162 48.40 24.58 20.46
CA ASP A 162 49.21 25.68 20.98
C ASP A 162 48.70 26.05 22.36
N VAL A 163 49.49 25.71 23.38
CA VAL A 163 49.17 25.96 24.78
C VAL A 163 50.29 26.75 25.45
N ALA A 164 49.90 27.68 26.32
CA ALA A 164 50.83 28.47 27.12
C ALA A 164 50.45 28.33 28.60
N LEU A 165 51.42 27.99 29.44
CA LEU A 165 51.30 27.86 30.87
C LEU A 165 52.07 29.01 31.54
N GLU A 166 51.36 29.84 32.30
CA GLU A 166 51.91 30.91 33.10
C GLU A 166 51.43 30.74 34.55
N ARG A 167 52.35 30.42 35.48
CA ARG A 167 51.98 30.03 36.86
C ARG A 167 50.99 28.86 36.83
N GLN A 168 49.76 29.06 37.30
CA GLN A 168 48.67 28.06 37.28
C GLN A 168 47.74 28.19 36.07
N ALA A 169 47.88 29.23 35.24
CA ALA A 169 46.99 29.48 34.11
C ALA A 169 47.51 28.77 32.84
N LEU A 170 46.84 27.70 32.42
CA LEU A 170 47.04 27.04 31.15
C LEU A 170 46.08 27.63 30.10
N SER A 171 46.58 28.52 29.25
CA SER A 171 45.86 29.06 28.10
C SER A 171 45.99 28.11 26.90
N VAL A 172 44.86 27.59 26.43
CA VAL A 172 44.73 26.87 25.16
C VAL A 172 44.39 27.87 24.07
N ARG A 173 45.39 28.31 23.30
CA ARG A 173 45.20 29.31 22.24
C ARG A 173 44.51 28.71 21.03
N ARG A 174 44.88 27.48 20.68
CA ARG A 174 44.31 26.74 19.57
C ARG A 174 44.52 25.25 19.77
N LEU A 175 43.45 24.48 19.67
CA LEU A 175 43.48 23.04 19.50
C LEU A 175 42.61 22.72 18.29
N LEU A 176 43.18 22.15 17.23
CA LEU A 176 42.44 21.58 16.11
C LEU A 176 42.57 20.07 16.14
N LEU A 177 41.44 19.37 16.12
CA LEU A 177 41.40 17.92 16.11
C LEU A 177 40.49 17.42 15.00
N LYS A 178 41.04 16.58 14.13
CA LYS A 178 40.27 15.90 13.08
C LYS A 178 39.69 14.60 13.63
N LEU A 179 38.37 14.47 13.53
CA LEU A 179 37.61 13.31 13.97
C LEU A 179 36.77 12.78 12.80
N PRO A 180 36.71 11.46 12.57
CA PRO A 180 35.99 10.89 11.42
C PRO A 180 34.47 11.11 11.48
N GLN A 181 33.90 11.44 12.64
CA GLN A 181 32.47 11.71 12.82
C GLN A 181 32.07 13.18 12.58
N LEU A 182 33.04 14.07 12.30
CA LEU A 182 32.82 15.51 12.11
C LEU A 182 33.06 15.92 10.67
N ASP A 183 32.20 16.80 10.13
CA ASP A 183 32.38 17.37 8.78
C ASP A 183 33.46 18.47 8.76
N GLN A 184 33.82 19.00 9.93
CA GLN A 184 34.85 20.02 10.11
C GLN A 184 35.69 19.73 11.35
N ASP A 185 36.95 20.15 11.31
CA ASP A 185 37.89 20.05 12.43
C ASP A 185 37.29 20.64 13.72
N LEU A 186 37.38 19.90 14.82
CA LEU A 186 37.03 20.39 16.15
C LEU A 186 38.03 21.48 16.55
N GLN A 187 37.55 22.71 16.73
CA GLN A 187 38.36 23.84 17.18
C GLN A 187 38.10 24.12 18.65
N LEU A 188 39.11 24.07 19.51
CA LEU A 188 39.00 24.32 20.94
C LEU A 188 39.98 25.40 21.40
N GLN A 189 39.49 26.31 22.24
CA GLN A 189 40.27 27.39 22.85
C GLN A 189 39.76 27.67 24.27
N GLY A 190 40.59 28.31 25.10
CA GLY A 190 40.18 28.72 26.44
C GLY A 190 41.33 28.81 27.44
N GLN A 191 40.98 28.79 28.72
CA GLN A 191 41.94 28.86 29.82
C GLN A 191 41.52 27.92 30.94
N ILE A 192 42.49 27.20 31.49
CA ILE A 192 42.32 26.24 32.59
C ILE A 192 43.23 26.69 33.73
N THR A 193 42.71 26.72 34.94
CA THR A 193 43.52 26.91 36.15
C THR A 193 43.93 25.53 36.66
N LEU A 194 45.21 25.21 36.59
CA LEU A 194 45.78 23.95 37.09
C LEU A 194 45.89 23.98 38.62
N GLY A 195 45.75 22.81 39.24
CA GLY A 195 45.97 22.63 40.68
C GLY A 195 47.45 22.76 41.06
N LEU A 196 47.72 22.94 42.36
CA LEU A 196 49.09 22.89 42.90
C LEU A 196 49.69 21.48 42.80
N ASP A 197 48.85 20.47 43.00
CA ASP A 197 49.12 19.05 42.74
C ASP A 197 48.56 18.67 41.37
N LEU A 198 49.41 18.11 40.51
CA LEU A 198 49.06 17.66 39.17
C LEU A 198 48.14 16.43 39.14
N ALA A 199 47.99 15.71 40.26
CA ALA A 199 46.99 14.63 40.38
C ALA A 199 45.57 15.15 40.60
N SER A 200 45.40 16.42 41.02
CA SER A 200 44.09 16.97 41.34
C SER A 200 43.35 17.46 40.09
N THR A 201 42.01 17.36 40.10
CA THR A 201 41.17 17.92 39.02
C THR A 201 41.31 19.45 38.98
N PRO A 202 41.45 20.08 37.79
CA PRO A 202 41.63 21.51 37.68
C PRO A 202 40.56 22.31 38.44
N PRO A 203 40.92 23.20 39.38
CA PRO A 203 39.96 23.95 40.20
C PRO A 203 39.14 24.98 39.43
N GLY A 204 39.45 25.29 38.17
CA GLY A 204 38.63 26.20 37.39
C GLY A 204 39.04 26.26 35.93
N GLY A 205 38.16 26.79 35.10
CA GLY A 205 38.45 26.98 33.69
C GLY A 205 37.25 27.45 32.88
N ALA A 206 37.56 27.94 31.68
CA ALA A 206 36.61 28.29 30.64
C ALA A 206 37.14 27.75 29.31
N LEU A 207 36.44 26.78 28.73
CA LEU A 207 36.73 26.19 27.44
C LEU A 207 35.59 26.45 26.47
N GLN A 208 35.94 26.64 25.20
CA GLN A 208 35.01 26.78 24.10
C GLN A 208 35.49 25.90 22.97
N ALA A 209 34.59 25.07 22.43
CA ALA A 209 34.81 24.28 21.24
C ALA A 209 33.79 24.62 20.16
N GLN A 210 34.21 24.57 18.90
CA GLN A 210 33.38 24.73 17.70
C GLN A 210 33.57 23.52 16.79
N PHE A 211 32.47 22.95 16.29
CA PHE A 211 32.48 21.78 15.41
C PHE A 211 31.19 21.69 14.58
N ARG A 212 31.21 20.87 13.53
CA ARG A 212 30.01 20.54 12.74
C ARG A 212 29.82 19.02 12.72
N LEU A 213 28.64 18.55 13.14
CA LEU A 213 28.27 17.14 13.10
C LEU A 213 27.77 16.76 11.71
N ALA A 214 28.16 15.57 11.23
CA ALA A 214 27.64 15.01 9.99
C ALA A 214 26.10 14.95 10.01
N GLY A 215 25.47 15.60 9.03
CA GLY A 215 24.00 15.65 8.89
C GLY A 215 23.29 16.71 9.73
N THR A 216 24.02 17.64 10.36
CA THR A 216 23.43 18.85 10.98
C THR A 216 23.68 20.10 10.12
N PRO A 217 22.69 20.99 9.96
CA PRO A 217 22.81 22.11 9.02
C PRO A 217 23.79 23.20 9.48
N ASP A 218 23.91 23.43 10.79
CA ASP A 218 24.61 24.59 11.35
C ASP A 218 25.80 24.16 12.25
N PRO A 219 26.89 24.96 12.31
CA PRO A 219 27.96 24.77 13.28
C PRO A 219 27.45 24.82 14.72
N LEU A 220 28.06 24.02 15.58
CA LEU A 220 27.77 23.94 17.00
C LEU A 220 28.92 24.50 17.82
N GLN A 221 28.59 25.16 18.91
CA GLN A 221 29.52 25.72 19.87
C GLN A 221 29.26 25.13 21.26
N LEU A 222 30.23 24.41 21.80
CA LEU A 222 30.22 23.89 23.16
C LEU A 222 31.02 24.82 24.07
N ARG A 223 30.39 25.43 25.07
CA ARG A 223 31.05 26.26 26.09
C ARG A 223 30.99 25.56 27.43
N LEU A 224 32.14 25.37 28.08
CA LEU A 224 32.27 24.76 29.39
C LEU A 224 32.93 25.77 30.34
N ARG A 225 32.29 26.10 31.46
CA ARG A 225 32.88 26.96 32.50
C ARG A 225 32.74 26.30 33.86
N TRP A 226 33.78 26.31 34.68
CA TRP A 226 33.73 25.74 36.01
C TRP A 226 34.64 26.47 37.00
N GLN A 227 34.28 26.32 38.27
CA GLN A 227 35.03 26.83 39.41
C GLN A 227 34.81 25.91 40.62
N ALA A 228 35.91 25.59 41.30
CA ALA A 228 36.00 24.55 42.31
C ALA A 228 35.40 23.22 41.83
N GLN A 229 34.31 22.76 42.47
CA GLN A 229 33.66 21.50 42.19
C GLN A 229 32.35 21.66 41.38
N GLY A 230 32.08 22.83 40.80
CA GLY A 230 30.85 23.06 40.03
C GLY A 230 31.11 23.80 38.73
N GLY A 231 30.24 23.57 37.74
CA GLY A 231 30.33 24.23 36.45
C GLY A 231 29.06 24.13 35.64
N ARG A 232 29.12 24.64 34.42
CA ARG A 232 28.00 24.65 33.48
C ARG A 232 28.51 24.45 32.06
N ALA A 233 27.83 23.59 31.32
CA ALA A 233 28.11 23.33 29.92
C ALA A 233 26.93 23.79 29.06
N TRP A 234 27.20 24.57 28.02
CA TRP A 234 26.20 25.00 27.04
C TRP A 234 26.56 24.48 25.66
N LEU A 235 25.60 23.86 24.99
CA LEU A 235 25.69 23.58 23.57
C LEU A 235 24.77 24.56 22.84
N THR A 236 25.34 25.46 22.04
CA THR A 236 24.60 26.45 21.26
C THR A 236 24.83 26.22 19.77
N ARG A 237 23.82 26.58 18.98
CA ARG A 237 23.94 26.69 17.53
C ARG A 237 24.49 28.06 17.18
N ASP A 238 25.33 28.13 16.16
CA ASP A 238 25.84 29.41 15.69
C ASP A 238 24.69 30.35 15.28
N GLY A 239 24.77 31.62 15.67
CA GLY A 239 23.71 32.62 15.48
C GLY A 239 22.43 32.44 16.32
N SER A 240 22.36 31.48 17.26
CA SER A 240 21.19 31.29 18.14
C SER A 240 21.47 31.66 19.59
N THR A 241 20.55 32.38 20.22
CA THR A 241 20.62 32.76 21.65
C THR A 241 20.15 31.66 22.59
N ARG A 242 19.33 30.71 22.12
CA ARG A 242 18.80 29.62 22.94
C ARG A 242 19.71 28.38 22.85
N PRO A 243 20.26 27.87 23.97
CA PRO A 243 21.07 26.66 23.96
C PRO A 243 20.24 25.42 23.63
N LEU A 244 20.84 24.50 22.86
CA LEU A 244 20.35 23.14 22.64
C LEU A 244 20.52 22.27 23.88
N LEU A 245 21.60 22.48 24.63
CA LEU A 245 21.84 21.85 25.93
C LEU A 245 22.35 22.89 26.91
N ASP A 246 21.86 22.84 28.14
CA ASP A 246 22.31 23.64 29.27
C ASP A 246 22.43 22.73 30.49
N LEU A 247 23.65 22.38 30.85
CA LEU A 247 23.96 21.33 31.81
C LEU A 247 24.77 21.92 32.97
N PRO A 248 24.12 22.39 34.04
CA PRO A 248 24.80 22.69 35.29
C PRO A 248 25.24 21.37 35.94
N TRP A 249 26.52 21.26 36.25
CA TRP A 249 27.09 20.06 36.86
C TRP A 249 27.78 20.40 38.17
N GLN A 250 27.73 19.46 39.09
CA GLN A 250 28.42 19.52 40.38
C GLN A 250 29.13 18.18 40.60
N GLN A 251 30.39 18.27 40.96
CA GLN A 251 31.23 17.15 41.34
C GLN A 251 31.26 17.06 42.86
N GLN A 252 31.15 15.86 43.41
CA GLN A 252 31.38 15.58 44.82
C GLN A 252 32.14 14.26 44.92
N GLN A 253 33.39 14.30 45.37
CA GLN A 253 34.27 13.12 45.40
C GLN A 253 34.37 12.44 44.02
N ASP A 254 33.88 11.19 43.88
CA ASP A 254 33.87 10.39 42.65
C ASP A 254 32.48 10.38 41.98
N ARG A 255 31.67 11.41 42.24
CA ARG A 255 30.31 11.55 41.71
C ARG A 255 30.17 12.86 40.96
N LEU A 256 29.68 12.80 39.72
CA LEU A 256 29.30 13.94 38.91
C LEU A 256 27.78 13.97 38.78
N ARG A 257 27.14 15.07 39.17
CA ARG A 257 25.68 15.25 39.11
C ARG A 257 25.33 16.44 38.23
N ILE A 258 24.40 16.22 37.30
CA ILE A 258 23.67 17.26 36.58
C ILE A 258 22.25 17.29 37.17
N ARG A 259 21.84 18.45 37.67
CA ARG A 259 20.50 18.68 38.23
C ARG A 259 19.87 19.87 37.52
N ASP A 260 18.61 19.74 37.11
CA ASP A 260 17.87 20.80 36.42
C ASP A 260 18.56 21.25 35.12
N GLY A 261 19.27 20.32 34.46
CA GLY A 261 19.76 20.56 33.11
C GLY A 261 18.59 20.68 32.15
N ALA A 262 18.75 21.46 31.10
CA ALA A 262 17.72 21.67 30.09
C ALA A 262 18.23 21.29 28.70
N TRP A 263 17.32 20.83 27.85
CA TRP A 263 17.60 20.56 26.45
C TRP A 263 16.50 21.11 25.55
N PHE A 264 16.87 21.45 24.32
CA PHE A 264 16.00 22.00 23.30
C PHE A 264 16.38 21.44 21.93
N TRP A 265 15.41 20.93 21.20
CA TRP A 265 15.58 20.36 19.87
C TRP A 265 14.63 21.03 18.86
N PRO A 266 15.15 21.91 17.98
CA PRO A 266 14.33 22.66 17.03
C PRO A 266 14.07 21.92 15.70
N TYR A 267 14.80 20.85 15.40
CA TYR A 267 14.82 20.24 14.06
C TYR A 267 13.69 19.24 13.79
N GLY A 268 12.80 19.02 14.77
CA GLY A 268 11.65 18.14 14.61
C GLY A 268 10.45 18.84 13.93
N PRO A 269 9.38 18.09 13.60
CA PRO A 269 8.11 18.66 13.13
C PRO A 269 7.47 19.61 14.16
N GLN A 270 7.92 19.55 15.41
CA GLN A 270 7.67 20.55 16.44
C GLN A 270 8.95 20.75 17.26
N PRO A 271 9.16 21.94 17.85
CA PRO A 271 10.25 22.16 18.79
C PRO A 271 10.01 21.35 20.07
N LEU A 272 10.98 20.51 20.43
CA LEU A 272 10.93 19.69 21.64
C LEU A 272 11.86 20.30 22.70
N HIS A 273 11.50 20.15 23.96
CA HIS A 273 12.33 20.58 25.07
C HIS A 273 12.03 19.78 26.31
N GLY A 274 12.94 19.81 27.26
CA GLY A 274 12.72 19.25 28.58
C GLY A 274 13.93 19.41 29.47
N ALA A 275 13.92 18.65 30.54
CA ALA A 275 14.97 18.62 31.53
C ALA A 275 15.74 17.29 31.49
N ILE A 276 16.97 17.35 31.98
CA ILE A 276 17.89 16.23 32.11
C ILE A 276 18.52 16.27 33.50
N ASN A 277 18.38 15.16 34.21
CA ASN A 277 19.10 14.87 35.43
C ASN A 277 20.01 13.68 35.17
N LEU A 278 21.28 13.79 35.53
CA LEU A 278 22.27 12.74 35.30
C LEU A 278 23.16 12.62 36.53
N THR A 279 23.48 11.39 36.91
CA THR A 279 24.47 11.07 37.95
C THR A 279 25.42 10.04 37.38
N LEU A 280 26.71 10.36 37.45
CA LEU A 280 27.80 9.47 37.08
C LEU A 280 28.65 9.21 38.32
N GLU A 281 28.85 7.95 38.68
CA GLU A 281 29.60 7.51 39.87
C GLU A 281 30.81 6.68 39.44
N GLU A 282 31.87 6.69 40.23
CA GLU A 282 33.10 5.87 40.04
C GLU A 282 33.88 6.17 38.76
N TRP A 283 33.70 7.36 38.19
CA TRP A 283 34.30 7.72 36.90
C TRP A 283 35.82 7.93 36.96
N ARG A 284 36.38 8.24 38.14
CA ARG A 284 37.83 8.41 38.33
C ARG A 284 38.61 7.10 38.20
N GLN A 285 37.95 5.96 38.41
CA GLN A 285 38.55 4.63 38.21
C GLN A 285 38.57 4.22 36.73
N GLY A 286 38.00 5.04 35.84
CA GLY A 286 37.93 4.83 34.41
C GLY A 286 36.48 4.70 33.92
N TRP A 287 36.21 5.09 32.67
CA TRP A 287 34.86 5.12 32.11
C TRP A 287 34.14 3.75 32.14
N ARG A 288 34.88 2.65 32.10
CA ARG A 288 34.35 1.28 32.17
C ARG A 288 33.78 0.94 33.55
N HIS A 289 34.34 1.53 34.61
CA HIS A 289 33.88 1.34 35.98
C HIS A 289 32.74 2.30 36.35
N ALA A 290 32.47 3.29 35.50
CA ALA A 290 31.51 4.33 35.81
C ALA A 290 30.07 3.81 35.74
N THR A 291 29.28 4.14 36.77
CA THR A 291 27.84 3.84 36.83
C THR A 291 27.05 5.07 36.43
N LEU A 292 26.19 4.94 35.43
CA LEU A 292 25.32 6.00 34.91
C LEU A 292 23.89 5.80 35.42
N GLN A 293 23.31 6.88 35.94
CA GLN A 293 21.88 7.04 36.14
C GLN A 293 21.43 8.34 35.48
N ALA A 294 20.43 8.28 34.61
CA ALA A 294 19.89 9.44 33.93
C ALA A 294 18.37 9.44 33.93
N ARG A 295 17.78 10.63 34.00
CA ARG A 295 16.36 10.88 33.82
C ARG A 295 16.20 12.06 32.88
N LEU A 296 15.55 11.84 31.75
CA LEU A 296 15.25 12.84 30.75
C LEU A 296 13.73 12.96 30.65
N ASN A 297 13.19 14.17 30.56
CA ASN A 297 11.81 14.34 30.13
C ASN A 297 11.74 15.13 28.83
N MET A 298 10.62 14.96 28.13
CA MET A 298 10.33 15.59 26.86
C MET A 298 8.91 16.13 26.90
N LEU A 299 8.79 17.44 26.74
CA LEU A 299 7.53 18.15 26.58
C LEU A 299 7.20 18.32 25.10
N SER A 300 5.94 18.04 24.77
CA SER A 300 5.38 18.14 23.42
C SER A 300 4.00 18.78 23.47
N GLN A 301 3.50 19.28 22.33
CA GLN A 301 2.20 19.92 22.26
C GLN A 301 1.47 19.57 20.95
N GLY A 302 0.16 19.36 21.03
CA GLY A 302 -0.71 19.19 19.87
C GLY A 302 -2.13 19.66 20.15
N GLU A 303 -3.07 19.28 19.30
CA GLU A 303 -4.50 19.54 19.47
C GLU A 303 -5.04 18.91 20.77
N GLN A 304 -4.43 17.81 21.21
CA GLN A 304 -4.74 17.12 22.46
C GLN A 304 -4.06 17.74 23.70
N GLY A 305 -3.53 18.97 23.57
CA GLY A 305 -2.85 19.71 24.64
C GLY A 305 -1.36 19.39 24.79
N LYS A 306 -0.79 19.80 25.93
CA LYS A 306 0.60 19.50 26.30
C LYS A 306 0.73 18.07 26.81
N ALA A 307 1.85 17.41 26.50
CA ALA A 307 2.15 16.07 26.97
C ALA A 307 3.63 15.94 27.38
N ASN A 308 3.89 15.04 28.32
CA ASN A 308 5.23 14.78 28.86
C ASN A 308 5.57 13.30 28.73
N LEU A 309 6.76 13.02 28.21
CA LEU A 309 7.35 11.68 28.14
C LEU A 309 8.61 11.67 29.00
N VAL A 310 8.77 10.69 29.87
CA VAL A 310 9.92 10.56 30.78
C VAL A 310 10.69 9.30 30.45
N MET A 311 11.97 9.45 30.15
CA MET A 311 12.93 8.38 30.01
C MET A 311 13.79 8.29 31.27
N GLN A 312 13.94 7.10 31.83
CA GLN A 312 14.83 6.79 32.94
C GLN A 312 15.80 5.71 32.48
N LEU A 313 17.08 5.92 32.68
CA LEU A 313 18.15 5.00 32.32
C LEU A 313 19.00 4.76 33.57
N GLY A 314 19.20 3.49 33.93
CA GLY A 314 20.03 3.11 35.06
C GLY A 314 19.35 3.09 36.44
N PRO A 315 20.13 2.85 37.51
CA PRO A 315 21.61 2.79 37.51
C PRO A 315 22.18 1.58 36.75
N GLY A 316 23.29 1.76 36.02
CA GLY A 316 24.02 0.67 35.35
C GLY A 316 25.40 1.10 34.84
N ARG A 317 26.29 0.14 34.61
CA ARG A 317 27.68 0.42 34.16
C ARG A 317 27.75 0.79 32.69
N LEU A 318 28.63 1.72 32.34
CA LEU A 318 28.81 2.21 30.97
C LEU A 318 29.49 1.20 30.02
N ASP A 319 30.16 0.19 30.55
CA ASP A 319 30.78 -0.87 29.75
C ASP A 319 29.77 -1.90 29.21
N LEU A 320 28.51 -1.84 29.67
CA LEU A 320 27.40 -2.73 29.29
C LEU A 320 27.72 -4.23 29.44
N GLN A 321 28.75 -4.56 30.24
CA GLN A 321 29.16 -5.92 30.58
C GLN A 321 28.00 -6.72 31.20
N PRO A 322 28.08 -8.07 31.27
CA PRO A 322 26.94 -8.93 31.61
C PRO A 322 26.18 -8.46 32.87
N GLY A 323 25.03 -7.84 32.63
CA GLY A 323 24.18 -7.17 33.62
C GLY A 323 23.15 -6.32 32.89
N ALA A 324 21.90 -6.33 33.37
CA ALA A 324 20.82 -5.57 32.74
C ALA A 324 20.95 -4.09 33.08
N PHE A 325 21.13 -3.22 32.08
CA PHE A 325 21.04 -1.76 32.26
C PHE A 325 19.57 -1.34 32.08
N PRO A 326 18.84 -1.02 33.16
CA PRO A 326 17.40 -0.79 33.06
C PRO A 326 17.09 0.50 32.29
N LEU A 327 16.11 0.43 31.40
CA LEU A 327 15.54 1.55 30.66
C LEU A 327 14.02 1.57 30.90
N ARG A 328 13.49 2.72 31.30
CA ARG A 328 12.04 2.97 31.37
C ARG A 328 11.68 4.18 30.54
N LEU A 329 10.61 4.09 29.75
CA LEU A 329 10.08 5.17 28.94
C LEU A 329 8.57 5.23 29.13
N ASP A 330 8.12 6.22 29.89
CA ASP A 330 6.74 6.34 30.37
C ASP A 330 6.19 7.74 30.08
N GLY A 331 4.98 7.82 29.54
CA GLY A 331 4.27 9.08 29.33
C GLY A 331 3.69 9.21 27.94
N ARG A 332 3.50 10.46 27.49
CA ARG A 332 2.78 10.78 26.26
C ARG A 332 3.51 11.80 25.42
N VAL A 333 3.30 11.68 24.11
CA VAL A 333 3.74 12.65 23.11
C VAL A 333 2.54 13.08 22.29
N ASN A 334 2.31 14.38 22.19
CA ASN A 334 1.27 14.94 21.33
C ASN A 334 1.95 15.66 20.16
N GLN A 335 1.45 15.46 18.95
CA GLN A 335 1.91 16.14 17.75
C GLN A 335 0.72 16.36 16.83
N GLN A 336 0.41 17.62 16.52
CA GLN A 336 -0.78 17.97 15.71
C GLN A 336 -2.05 17.26 16.27
N ALA A 337 -2.80 16.56 15.42
CA ALA A 337 -4.01 15.81 15.80
C ALA A 337 -3.73 14.39 16.35
N LEU A 338 -2.46 14.05 16.60
CA LEU A 338 -2.01 12.72 17.01
C LEU A 338 -1.48 12.70 18.44
N SER A 339 -1.67 11.55 19.10
CA SER A 339 -1.18 11.26 20.44
C SER A 339 -0.56 9.88 20.48
N PHE A 340 0.59 9.80 21.14
CA PHE A 340 1.32 8.56 21.41
C PHE A 340 1.46 8.41 22.92
N ALA A 341 1.27 7.20 23.42
CA ALA A 341 1.57 6.85 24.80
C ALA A 341 2.54 5.68 24.84
N ALA A 342 3.57 5.81 25.67
CA ALA A 342 4.52 4.75 25.93
C ALA A 342 4.46 4.38 27.41
N ALA A 343 4.47 3.08 27.67
CA ALA A 343 4.75 2.50 28.97
C ALA A 343 5.71 1.34 28.72
N LEU A 344 6.99 1.67 28.53
CA LEU A 344 8.02 0.74 28.09
C LEU A 344 9.05 0.54 29.19
N SER A 345 9.10 -0.66 29.75
CA SER A 345 10.23 -1.11 30.58
C SER A 345 11.08 -2.06 29.76
N ALA A 346 12.39 -1.88 29.78
CA ALA A 346 13.33 -2.66 29.01
C ALA A 346 14.68 -2.78 29.71
N GLU A 347 15.51 -3.69 29.24
CA GLU A 347 16.90 -3.86 29.66
C GLU A 347 17.80 -3.70 28.45
N VAL A 348 18.87 -2.92 28.62
CA VAL A 348 19.94 -2.76 27.64
C VAL A 348 21.12 -3.65 28.05
N THR A 349 21.64 -4.42 27.10
CA THR A 349 22.76 -5.36 27.29
C THR A 349 23.66 -5.32 26.05
N GLY A 350 24.85 -5.94 26.11
CA GLY A 350 25.75 -6.08 24.94
C GLY A 350 26.97 -5.18 25.07
N THR A 351 27.40 -4.56 23.97
CA THR A 351 28.50 -3.57 24.01
C THR A 351 27.99 -2.22 23.55
N PRO A 352 28.67 -1.10 23.86
CA PRO A 352 28.27 0.22 23.36
C PRO A 352 28.14 0.29 21.83
N ASP A 353 28.89 -0.53 21.09
CA ASP A 353 28.87 -0.59 19.62
C ASP A 353 27.82 -1.57 19.06
N ASP A 354 27.28 -2.48 19.89
CA ASP A 354 26.22 -3.43 19.52
C ASP A 354 25.26 -3.68 20.71
N PRO A 355 24.41 -2.68 21.05
CA PRO A 355 23.48 -2.81 22.14
C PRO A 355 22.26 -3.65 21.74
N THR A 356 21.79 -4.47 22.67
CA THR A 356 20.52 -5.21 22.57
C THR A 356 19.53 -4.68 23.61
N LEU A 357 18.37 -4.25 23.13
CA LEU A 357 17.25 -3.79 23.95
C LEU A 357 16.22 -4.91 24.08
N ARG A 358 15.90 -5.33 25.31
CA ARG A 358 14.88 -6.35 25.59
C ARG A 358 13.74 -5.75 26.40
N PHE A 359 12.53 -5.73 25.83
CA PHE A 359 11.34 -5.23 26.52
C PHE A 359 10.81 -6.22 27.56
N LEU A 360 10.52 -5.70 28.75
CA LEU A 360 10.03 -6.44 29.91
C LEU A 360 8.49 -6.58 29.89
N PRO A 361 7.91 -7.47 30.73
CA PRO A 361 6.47 -7.58 30.89
C PRO A 361 5.82 -6.22 31.19
N GLY A 362 4.68 -5.95 30.54
CA GLY A 362 3.97 -4.68 30.65
C GLY A 362 4.35 -3.63 29.58
N ALA A 363 5.43 -3.85 28.81
CA ALA A 363 5.82 -2.94 27.73
C ALA A 363 4.72 -2.76 26.68
N LEU A 364 4.22 -1.53 26.54
CA LEU A 364 3.08 -1.19 25.69
C LEU A 364 3.29 0.16 24.99
N LEU A 365 3.04 0.18 23.68
CA LEU A 365 2.85 1.39 22.90
C LEU A 365 1.40 1.56 22.49
N ARG A 366 0.89 2.79 22.57
CA ARG A 366 -0.44 3.16 22.10
C ARG A 366 -0.39 4.42 21.25
N PHE A 367 -1.28 4.50 20.28
CA PHE A 367 -1.39 5.63 19.37
C PHE A 367 -2.85 5.89 19.02
N TRP A 368 -3.26 7.15 18.94
CA TRP A 368 -4.60 7.55 18.52
C TRP A 368 -4.61 8.99 17.98
N GLY A 369 -5.65 9.33 17.22
CA GLY A 369 -5.83 10.66 16.66
C GLY A 369 -6.26 10.65 15.19
N ARG A 370 -6.33 11.83 14.59
CA ARG A 370 -6.70 11.99 13.18
C ARG A 370 -5.46 11.97 12.30
N THR A 371 -5.41 11.07 11.32
CA THR A 371 -4.29 11.02 10.35
C THR A 371 -4.53 11.94 9.16
N ASP A 372 -5.80 12.18 8.83
CA ASP A 372 -6.24 13.07 7.75
C ASP A 372 -7.66 13.60 8.03
N ALA A 373 -8.27 14.29 7.07
CA ALA A 373 -9.62 14.86 7.22
C ALA A 373 -10.76 13.82 7.36
N GLN A 374 -10.54 12.58 6.92
CA GLN A 374 -11.55 11.52 6.86
C GLN A 374 -11.25 10.35 7.79
N THR A 375 -10.00 10.14 8.18
CA THR A 375 -9.52 8.96 8.93
C THR A 375 -9.14 9.34 10.36
N THR A 376 -9.72 8.61 11.31
CA THR A 376 -9.38 8.69 12.74
C THR A 376 -8.99 7.31 13.24
N ILE A 377 -7.78 7.21 13.79
CA ILE A 377 -7.33 6.02 14.51
C ILE A 377 -7.81 6.17 15.96
N ARG A 378 -8.82 5.38 16.34
CA ARG A 378 -9.35 5.39 17.70
C ARG A 378 -8.33 4.82 18.68
N GLU A 379 -7.62 3.78 18.24
CA GLU A 379 -6.56 3.14 19.01
C GLU A 379 -5.72 2.26 18.08
N ALA A 380 -4.41 2.42 18.11
CA ALA A 380 -3.44 1.41 17.70
C ALA A 380 -2.63 1.01 18.93
N ARG A 381 -2.52 -0.28 19.19
CA ARG A 381 -1.92 -0.84 20.41
C ARG A 381 -0.89 -1.89 20.04
N TRP A 382 0.34 -1.74 20.51
CA TRP A 382 1.45 -2.69 20.32
C TRP A 382 1.99 -3.15 21.67
N PRO A 383 1.56 -4.32 22.16
CA PRO A 383 2.26 -5.03 23.23
C PRO A 383 3.65 -5.45 22.76
N LEU A 384 4.68 -5.11 23.52
CA LEU A 384 6.09 -5.36 23.18
C LEU A 384 6.80 -6.25 24.19
N ALA A 385 6.09 -6.80 25.18
CA ALA A 385 6.70 -7.68 26.19
C ALA A 385 7.45 -8.86 25.54
N GLY A 386 8.73 -9.03 25.90
CA GLY A 386 9.61 -10.07 25.37
C GLY A 386 10.20 -9.79 23.99
N VAL A 387 9.86 -8.67 23.35
CA VAL A 387 10.48 -8.24 22.09
C VAL A 387 11.90 -7.77 22.35
N GLN A 388 12.81 -8.18 21.48
CA GLN A 388 14.21 -7.79 21.45
C GLN A 388 14.50 -6.99 20.18
N LEU A 389 15.28 -5.93 20.33
CA LEU A 389 15.75 -5.08 19.25
C LEU A 389 17.27 -4.99 19.33
N ASN A 390 17.95 -5.34 18.24
CA ASN A 390 19.39 -5.19 18.09
C ASN A 390 19.73 -4.86 16.64
N ARG A 391 21.02 -4.82 16.29
CA ARG A 391 21.48 -4.52 14.93
C ARG A 391 21.00 -5.55 13.89
N ALA A 392 20.82 -6.81 14.28
CA ALA A 392 20.35 -7.87 13.40
C ALA A 392 18.86 -7.74 13.06
N GLY A 393 18.04 -7.13 13.95
CA GLY A 393 16.65 -6.83 13.68
C GLY A 393 15.75 -6.99 14.90
N ILE A 394 14.47 -7.24 14.64
CA ILE A 394 13.45 -7.44 15.67
C ILE A 394 13.25 -8.93 15.92
N SER A 395 13.30 -9.36 17.17
CA SER A 395 13.04 -10.74 17.58
C SER A 395 11.98 -10.80 18.67
N GLY A 396 11.11 -11.80 18.67
CA GLY A 396 10.05 -11.95 19.67
C GLY A 396 8.64 -11.88 19.08
N ARG A 397 7.64 -11.88 19.96
CA ARG A 397 6.23 -11.86 19.56
C ARG A 397 5.77 -10.45 19.22
N LEU A 398 5.39 -10.22 17.95
CA LEU A 398 4.88 -8.95 17.47
C LEU A 398 3.36 -8.98 17.41
N GLN A 399 2.73 -8.10 18.17
CA GLN A 399 1.28 -7.98 18.24
C GLN A 399 0.83 -6.56 17.92
N ALA A 400 -0.28 -6.42 17.22
CA ALA A 400 -0.92 -5.13 16.98
C ALA A 400 -2.44 -5.26 17.05
N ILE A 401 -3.09 -4.26 17.64
CA ILE A 401 -4.55 -4.11 17.60
C ILE A 401 -4.83 -2.71 17.07
N LEU A 402 -5.54 -2.62 15.97
CA LEU A 402 -5.91 -1.36 15.32
C LEU A 402 -7.43 -1.21 15.30
N ARG A 403 -7.93 -0.08 15.80
CA ARG A 403 -9.31 0.38 15.70
C ARG A 403 -9.31 1.69 14.93
N VAL A 404 -9.96 1.69 13.77
CA VAL A 404 -9.97 2.81 12.83
C VAL A 404 -11.41 3.18 12.49
N THR A 405 -11.66 4.46 12.27
CA THR A 405 -12.91 4.99 11.74
C THR A 405 -12.60 5.90 10.58
N HIS A 406 -13.26 5.67 9.45
CA HIS A 406 -13.17 6.49 8.27
C HIS A 406 -14.55 7.05 7.93
N ARG A 407 -14.66 8.35 7.62
CA ARG A 407 -15.94 9.04 7.41
C ARG A 407 -16.83 8.37 6.35
N TYR A 408 -16.24 8.00 5.22
CA TYR A 408 -16.94 7.28 4.14
C TYR A 408 -16.97 5.76 4.34
N TRP A 409 -15.81 5.11 4.53
CA TRP A 409 -15.72 3.64 4.60
C TRP A 409 -16.23 2.99 5.88
N GLY A 410 -16.48 3.74 6.96
CA GLY A 410 -17.00 3.22 8.22
C GLY A 410 -15.92 2.83 9.23
N GLU A 411 -16.29 1.95 10.17
CA GLU A 411 -15.44 1.51 11.28
C GLU A 411 -14.85 0.12 11.04
N GLY A 412 -13.64 -0.10 11.56
CA GLY A 412 -12.93 -1.36 11.44
C GLY A 412 -12.04 -1.65 12.63
N GLN A 413 -11.91 -2.94 12.95
CA GLN A 413 -10.96 -3.45 13.92
C GLN A 413 -10.12 -4.57 13.30
N LEU A 414 -8.81 -4.46 13.40
CA LEU A 414 -7.82 -5.42 12.92
C LEU A 414 -6.90 -5.85 14.06
N HIS A 415 -6.60 -7.13 14.10
CA HIS A 415 -5.62 -7.74 14.99
C HIS A 415 -4.53 -8.36 14.16
N LEU A 416 -3.31 -8.30 14.69
CA LEU A 416 -2.14 -8.97 14.16
C LEU A 416 -1.39 -9.62 15.32
N ASP A 417 -0.90 -10.83 15.10
CA ASP A 417 -0.12 -11.60 16.05
C ASP A 417 0.90 -12.42 15.28
N GLY A 418 2.17 -12.37 15.66
CA GLY A 418 3.23 -13.05 14.93
C GLY A 418 4.51 -13.21 15.74
N GLN A 419 5.44 -13.97 15.19
CA GLN A 419 6.76 -14.24 15.77
C GLN A 419 7.84 -13.80 14.78
N ALA A 420 8.74 -12.93 15.23
CA ALA A 420 9.88 -12.46 14.48
C ALA A 420 11.19 -13.05 15.00
N VAL A 421 12.15 -13.26 14.11
CA VAL A 421 13.52 -13.69 14.39
C VAL A 421 14.45 -12.86 13.53
N ALA A 422 15.21 -11.97 14.17
CA ALA A 422 16.12 -11.00 13.53
C ALA A 422 15.48 -10.33 12.31
N PHE A 423 14.19 -9.99 12.39
CA PHE A 423 13.43 -9.52 11.25
C PHE A 423 13.80 -8.09 10.89
N ARG A 424 14.10 -7.89 9.61
CA ARG A 424 14.19 -6.60 8.91
C ARG A 424 13.57 -6.79 7.51
N PRO A 425 13.15 -5.72 6.81
CA PRO A 425 12.82 -5.84 5.40
C PRO A 425 13.97 -6.53 4.65
N ASP A 426 13.62 -7.57 3.89
CA ASP A 426 14.55 -8.36 3.06
C ASP A 426 15.60 -9.21 3.82
N SER A 427 15.52 -9.33 5.16
CA SER A 427 16.40 -10.23 5.95
C SER A 427 15.73 -10.76 7.23
N GLY A 428 16.08 -11.99 7.62
CA GLY A 428 15.49 -12.64 8.79
C GLY A 428 14.11 -13.23 8.50
N SER A 429 13.31 -13.45 9.55
CA SER A 429 11.97 -14.02 9.36
C SER A 429 10.91 -13.44 10.29
N TRP A 430 9.69 -13.31 9.79
CA TRP A 430 8.51 -12.95 10.56
C TRP A 430 7.34 -13.79 10.07
N ARG A 431 6.71 -14.56 10.96
CA ARG A 431 5.45 -15.27 10.69
C ARG A 431 4.32 -14.55 11.39
N TRP A 432 3.19 -14.35 10.73
CA TRP A 432 2.05 -13.64 11.30
C TRP A 432 0.73 -14.30 10.95
N ARG A 433 -0.26 -13.99 11.78
CA ARG A 433 -1.69 -14.11 11.50
C ARG A 433 -2.36 -12.78 11.76
N TYR A 434 -3.42 -12.52 11.01
CA TYR A 434 -4.25 -11.35 11.18
C TYR A 434 -5.72 -11.72 11.09
N TRP A 435 -6.55 -10.97 11.80
CA TRP A 435 -8.00 -11.12 11.73
C TRP A 435 -8.69 -9.82 12.09
N GLY A 436 -9.91 -9.62 11.60
CA GLY A 436 -10.63 -8.41 11.91
C GLY A 436 -12.02 -8.39 11.31
N LYS A 437 -12.74 -7.33 11.66
CA LYS A 437 -14.12 -7.11 11.24
C LYS A 437 -14.44 -5.63 11.25
N GLY A 438 -15.47 -5.25 10.50
CA GLY A 438 -15.96 -3.89 10.47
C GLY A 438 -17.26 -3.73 9.71
N ARG A 439 -17.62 -2.47 9.48
CA ARG A 439 -18.81 -2.07 8.73
C ARG A 439 -18.39 -1.18 7.58
N MET A 440 -19.04 -1.35 6.43
CA MET A 440 -18.84 -0.54 5.23
C MET A 440 -20.19 0.10 4.83
N PRO A 441 -20.51 1.30 5.36
CA PRO A 441 -21.78 1.99 5.12
C PRO A 441 -22.15 2.17 3.64
N PRO A 442 -21.23 2.52 2.72
CA PRO A 442 -21.56 2.70 1.30
C PRO A 442 -22.17 1.44 0.65
N LEU A 443 -21.78 0.26 1.13
CA LEU A 443 -22.28 -1.03 0.64
C LEU A 443 -23.39 -1.63 1.53
N ARG A 444 -23.73 -0.96 2.65
CA ARG A 444 -24.60 -1.47 3.71
C ARG A 444 -24.21 -2.90 4.13
N ALA A 445 -22.90 -3.11 4.29
CA ALA A 445 -22.29 -4.41 4.48
C ALA A 445 -21.45 -4.46 5.77
N ARG A 446 -21.36 -5.65 6.37
CA ARG A 446 -20.36 -6.00 7.38
C ARG A 446 -19.29 -6.83 6.70
N TRP A 447 -18.03 -6.55 7.03
CA TRP A 447 -16.90 -7.30 6.49
C TRP A 447 -16.14 -8.01 7.62
N ASP A 448 -15.56 -9.14 7.26
CA ASP A 448 -14.61 -9.88 8.09
C ASP A 448 -13.41 -10.28 7.25
N VAL A 449 -12.24 -10.34 7.89
CA VAL A 449 -11.00 -10.74 7.25
C VAL A 449 -10.20 -11.61 8.20
N SER A 450 -9.52 -12.61 7.66
CA SER A 450 -8.51 -13.38 8.38
C SER A 450 -7.45 -13.87 7.40
N GLY A 451 -6.25 -14.12 7.91
CA GLY A 451 -5.19 -14.71 7.14
C GLY A 451 -3.94 -14.97 7.96
N GLN A 452 -3.00 -15.68 7.35
CA GLN A 452 -1.69 -15.94 7.92
C GLN A 452 -0.65 -16.07 6.80
N GLY A 453 0.59 -15.76 7.14
CA GLY A 453 1.69 -15.77 6.21
C GLY A 453 3.03 -15.55 6.90
N GLY A 454 4.04 -15.29 6.09
CA GLY A 454 5.37 -15.00 6.57
C GLY A 454 6.19 -14.20 5.58
N TRP A 455 7.19 -13.51 6.10
CA TRP A 455 8.22 -12.81 5.37
C TRP A 455 9.51 -13.48 5.78
N ARG A 456 10.20 -14.08 4.83
CA ARG A 456 11.50 -14.72 5.05
C ARG A 456 12.48 -14.19 4.02
N ASN A 457 13.49 -13.46 4.49
CA ASN A 457 14.42 -12.73 3.63
C ASN A 457 13.66 -11.89 2.61
N ASP A 458 13.79 -12.12 1.32
CA ASP A 458 13.13 -11.40 0.23
C ASP A 458 11.83 -12.07 -0.28
N GLU A 459 11.39 -13.16 0.35
CA GLU A 459 10.13 -13.86 0.03
C GLU A 459 9.00 -13.38 0.96
N LEU A 460 7.93 -12.83 0.38
CA LEU A 460 6.66 -12.57 1.07
C LEU A 460 5.64 -13.65 0.69
N ARG A 461 5.14 -14.37 1.68
CA ARG A 461 4.19 -15.47 1.50
C ARG A 461 2.92 -15.26 2.32
N VAL A 462 1.76 -15.49 1.72
CA VAL A 462 0.46 -15.56 2.41
C VAL A 462 -0.11 -16.95 2.18
N ASP A 463 -0.12 -17.76 3.23
CA ASP A 463 -0.57 -19.15 3.19
C ASP A 463 -2.09 -19.28 3.17
N HIS A 464 -2.77 -18.38 3.89
CA HIS A 464 -4.22 -18.37 3.98
C HIS A 464 -4.72 -16.93 4.01
N LEU A 465 -5.77 -16.68 3.26
CA LEU A 465 -6.54 -15.45 3.30
C LEU A 465 -8.01 -15.83 3.13
N SER A 466 -8.85 -15.20 3.93
CA SER A 466 -10.31 -15.27 3.83
C SER A 466 -10.85 -13.88 4.12
N ALA A 467 -11.43 -13.23 3.13
CA ALA A 467 -12.06 -11.92 3.24
C ALA A 467 -13.49 -12.00 2.71
N GLY A 468 -14.48 -11.49 3.43
CA GLY A 468 -15.87 -11.59 3.00
C GLY A 468 -16.74 -10.43 3.45
N PHE A 469 -17.93 -10.37 2.84
CA PHE A 469 -19.03 -9.51 3.27
C PHE A 469 -20.26 -10.35 3.61
N ASP A 470 -21.14 -9.86 4.49
CA ASP A 470 -22.45 -10.47 4.70
C ASP A 470 -23.36 -10.31 3.46
N ARG A 471 -23.28 -9.14 2.83
CA ARG A 471 -23.97 -8.78 1.59
C ARG A 471 -23.16 -7.73 0.83
N LEU A 472 -23.33 -7.66 -0.48
CA LEU A 472 -22.73 -6.61 -1.31
C LEU A 472 -23.75 -6.13 -2.34
N ALA A 473 -24.17 -4.87 -2.25
CA ALA A 473 -25.05 -4.25 -3.23
C ALA A 473 -24.23 -3.33 -4.14
N TYR A 474 -24.13 -3.66 -5.42
CA TYR A 474 -23.37 -2.86 -6.39
C TYR A 474 -24.05 -2.86 -7.77
N GLY A 475 -24.34 -1.67 -8.30
CA GLY A 475 -24.92 -1.49 -9.63
C GLY A 475 -26.25 -2.22 -9.82
N LEU A 476 -26.26 -3.22 -10.70
CA LEU A 476 -27.42 -4.03 -11.08
C LEU A 476 -27.56 -5.34 -10.27
N ALA A 477 -26.63 -5.62 -9.36
CA ALA A 477 -26.55 -6.90 -8.67
C ALA A 477 -26.49 -6.75 -7.14
N ARG A 478 -27.10 -7.71 -6.44
CA ARG A 478 -26.96 -7.93 -4.99
C ARG A 478 -26.32 -9.29 -4.78
N VAL A 479 -25.11 -9.30 -4.23
CA VAL A 479 -24.35 -10.52 -3.94
C VAL A 479 -24.56 -10.90 -2.49
N THR A 480 -24.98 -12.13 -2.26
CA THR A 480 -25.23 -12.68 -0.92
C THR A 480 -24.00 -13.46 -0.46
N GLN A 481 -23.43 -13.06 0.69
CA GLN A 481 -22.27 -13.68 1.32
C GLN A 481 -21.07 -13.91 0.38
N PRO A 482 -20.56 -12.88 -0.34
CA PRO A 482 -19.34 -13.05 -1.12
C PRO A 482 -18.13 -13.28 -0.20
N ARG A 483 -17.26 -14.22 -0.58
CA ARG A 483 -16.02 -14.52 0.12
C ARG A 483 -14.90 -14.81 -0.87
N LEU A 484 -13.78 -14.14 -0.65
CA LEU A 484 -12.51 -14.33 -1.34
C LEU A 484 -11.60 -15.16 -0.45
N THR A 485 -11.10 -16.28 -0.96
CA THR A 485 -10.08 -17.12 -0.34
C THR A 485 -8.90 -17.35 -1.27
N LEU A 486 -7.80 -17.89 -0.72
CA LEU A 486 -6.70 -18.39 -1.53
C LEU A 486 -6.92 -19.88 -1.87
N SER A 487 -6.88 -20.20 -3.15
CA SER A 487 -6.81 -21.58 -3.65
C SER A 487 -5.37 -22.09 -3.73
N GLN A 488 -4.40 -21.18 -3.85
CA GLN A 488 -2.97 -21.45 -3.73
C GLN A 488 -2.31 -20.30 -2.96
N PRO A 489 -1.24 -20.55 -2.17
CA PRO A 489 -0.53 -19.51 -1.44
C PRO A 489 -0.10 -18.37 -2.36
N LEU A 490 -0.23 -17.14 -1.88
CA LEU A 490 0.39 -16.00 -2.54
C LEU A 490 1.87 -16.00 -2.20
N ILE A 491 2.73 -16.02 -3.20
CA ILE A 491 4.18 -15.95 -3.05
C ILE A 491 4.68 -14.79 -3.90
N TRP A 492 5.44 -13.90 -3.29
CA TRP A 492 6.08 -12.78 -3.95
C TRP A 492 7.56 -12.75 -3.60
N GLN A 493 8.40 -13.12 -4.57
CA GLN A 493 9.84 -12.95 -4.52
C GLN A 493 10.18 -11.51 -4.90
N ARG A 494 10.74 -10.75 -3.96
CA ARG A 494 10.96 -9.31 -4.11
C ARG A 494 12.31 -8.93 -4.68
N SER A 495 13.28 -9.85 -4.69
CA SER A 495 14.61 -9.60 -5.26
C SER A 495 14.50 -9.14 -6.71
N ALA A 496 15.19 -8.05 -7.05
CA ALA A 496 15.18 -7.48 -8.40
C ALA A 496 15.72 -8.47 -9.46
N GLN A 497 16.56 -9.43 -9.07
CA GLN A 497 17.16 -10.43 -9.97
C GLN A 497 16.25 -11.64 -10.22
N HIS A 498 15.35 -11.96 -9.28
CA HIS A 498 14.50 -13.16 -9.32
C HIS A 498 13.02 -12.80 -9.05
N ALA A 499 12.59 -11.62 -9.50
CA ALA A 499 11.26 -11.11 -9.20
C ALA A 499 10.18 -12.03 -9.78
N ALA A 500 9.39 -12.63 -8.89
CA ALA A 500 8.35 -13.58 -9.26
C ALA A 500 7.14 -13.41 -8.34
N PHE A 501 5.96 -13.57 -8.92
CA PHE A 501 4.69 -13.49 -8.22
C PHE A 501 3.79 -14.63 -8.68
N SER A 502 3.20 -15.34 -7.72
CA SER A 502 2.19 -16.36 -7.98
C SER A 502 1.12 -16.35 -6.88
N ALA A 503 -0.15 -16.45 -7.25
CA ALA A 503 -1.25 -16.61 -6.30
C ALA A 503 -2.45 -17.31 -6.95
N GLY A 504 -3.17 -18.13 -6.19
CA GLY A 504 -4.46 -18.69 -6.59
C GLY A 504 -5.57 -18.08 -5.75
N PHE A 505 -6.57 -17.51 -6.39
CA PHE A 505 -7.73 -16.89 -5.76
C PHE A 505 -9.00 -17.70 -6.05
N ASP A 506 -9.89 -17.75 -5.06
CA ASP A 506 -11.23 -18.30 -5.19
C ASP A 506 -12.23 -17.28 -4.64
N LEU A 507 -13.11 -16.76 -5.49
CA LEU A 507 -14.17 -15.83 -5.14
C LEU A 507 -15.51 -16.52 -5.30
N ALA A 508 -16.12 -16.87 -4.18
CA ALA A 508 -17.40 -17.55 -4.14
C ALA A 508 -18.49 -16.64 -3.53
N ALA A 509 -19.74 -16.84 -3.93
CA ALA A 509 -20.89 -16.28 -3.25
C ALA A 509 -22.02 -17.31 -3.19
N ARG A 510 -22.96 -17.13 -2.25
CA ARG A 510 -24.11 -18.02 -2.15
C ARG A 510 -25.08 -17.84 -3.32
N ARG A 511 -25.29 -16.58 -3.72
CA ARG A 511 -26.23 -16.18 -4.78
C ARG A 511 -25.96 -14.74 -5.22
N VAL A 512 -26.18 -14.44 -6.49
CA VAL A 512 -26.21 -13.06 -7.01
C VAL A 512 -27.58 -12.80 -7.59
N ASP A 513 -28.32 -11.84 -7.02
CA ASP A 513 -29.63 -11.43 -7.52
C ASP A 513 -29.49 -10.20 -8.42
N PHE A 514 -30.11 -10.24 -9.59
CA PHE A 514 -30.12 -9.15 -10.56
C PHE A 514 -31.40 -8.31 -10.43
N LYS A 515 -31.31 -7.02 -10.76
CA LYS A 515 -32.48 -6.10 -10.70
C LYS A 515 -33.65 -6.53 -11.60
N ASN A 516 -33.39 -7.27 -12.67
CA ASN A 516 -34.45 -7.77 -13.56
C ASN A 516 -35.29 -8.90 -12.93
N GLY A 517 -34.89 -9.44 -11.77
CA GLY A 517 -35.57 -10.54 -11.08
C GLY A 517 -34.95 -11.92 -11.29
N GLY A 518 -33.95 -12.05 -12.18
CA GLY A 518 -33.15 -13.27 -12.32
C GLY A 518 -32.04 -13.37 -11.27
N TYR A 519 -31.39 -14.53 -11.19
CA TYR A 519 -30.29 -14.77 -10.26
C TYR A 519 -29.23 -15.75 -10.80
N LEU A 520 -28.00 -15.60 -10.32
CA LEU A 520 -26.89 -16.53 -10.55
C LEU A 520 -26.74 -17.45 -9.32
N PRO A 521 -26.93 -18.77 -9.44
CA PRO A 521 -26.83 -19.70 -8.32
C PRO A 521 -25.37 -20.01 -7.98
N THR A 522 -25.01 -19.92 -6.70
CA THR A 522 -23.69 -20.37 -6.15
C THR A 522 -22.49 -20.07 -7.06
N PRO A 523 -22.25 -18.81 -7.44
CA PRO A 523 -21.14 -18.49 -8.33
C PRO A 523 -19.80 -18.66 -7.63
N GLN A 524 -18.84 -19.21 -8.37
CA GLN A 524 -17.46 -19.43 -7.95
C GLN A 524 -16.53 -19.05 -9.11
N LEU A 525 -15.68 -18.05 -8.87
CA LEU A 525 -14.63 -17.59 -9.77
C LEU A 525 -13.28 -18.04 -9.21
N ARG A 526 -12.61 -18.95 -9.90
CA ARG A 526 -11.24 -19.37 -9.57
C ARG A 526 -10.27 -18.74 -10.54
N VAL A 527 -9.25 -18.06 -10.04
CA VAL A 527 -8.25 -17.35 -10.85
C VAL A 527 -6.86 -17.63 -10.32
N VAL A 528 -5.95 -18.05 -11.20
CA VAL A 528 -4.52 -18.12 -10.95
C VAL A 528 -3.86 -16.89 -11.56
N ALA A 529 -3.04 -16.22 -10.76
CA ALA A 529 -2.27 -15.05 -11.12
C ALA A 529 -0.77 -15.38 -11.11
N VAL A 530 -0.07 -15.07 -12.20
CA VAL A 530 1.39 -15.29 -12.32
C VAL A 530 2.03 -14.07 -12.97
N GLY A 531 3.17 -13.61 -12.46
CA GLY A 531 3.87 -12.45 -12.99
C GLY A 531 5.18 -12.16 -12.28
N SER A 532 5.67 -10.93 -12.40
CA SER A 532 6.89 -10.47 -11.70
C SER A 532 6.59 -9.74 -10.38
N ALA A 533 5.39 -9.17 -10.24
CA ALA A 533 4.97 -8.42 -9.07
C ALA A 533 3.42 -8.36 -8.97
N PRO A 534 2.85 -7.98 -7.81
CA PRO A 534 1.40 -7.75 -7.66
C PRO A 534 0.84 -6.67 -8.60
N GLN A 535 1.68 -5.83 -9.21
CA GLN A 535 1.28 -4.83 -10.20
C GLN A 535 1.46 -5.30 -11.65
N SER A 536 2.03 -6.48 -11.91
CA SER A 536 2.26 -6.98 -13.26
C SER A 536 2.05 -8.49 -13.29
N MET A 537 0.85 -8.92 -13.68
CA MET A 537 0.46 -10.33 -13.65
C MET A 537 -0.48 -10.71 -14.80
N GLN A 538 -0.31 -11.94 -15.28
CA GLN A 538 -1.28 -12.63 -16.11
C GLN A 538 -2.26 -13.39 -15.21
N LEU A 539 -3.52 -13.42 -15.64
CA LEU A 539 -4.62 -14.05 -14.92
C LEU A 539 -5.21 -15.14 -15.82
N ARG A 540 -5.43 -16.33 -15.28
CA ARG A 540 -6.15 -17.42 -15.95
C ARG A 540 -7.10 -18.07 -14.98
N GLY A 541 -8.31 -18.38 -15.40
CA GLY A 541 -9.31 -18.91 -14.48
C GLY A 541 -10.59 -19.33 -15.15
N ASP A 542 -11.58 -19.69 -14.32
CA ASP A 542 -12.92 -19.98 -14.76
C ASP A 542 -13.99 -19.54 -13.76
N LEU A 543 -15.14 -19.16 -14.29
CA LEU A 543 -16.36 -18.85 -13.53
C LEU A 543 -17.38 -19.97 -13.74
N ARG A 544 -17.87 -20.54 -12.64
CA ARG A 544 -18.98 -21.51 -12.61
C ARG A 544 -20.07 -21.00 -11.68
N ALA A 545 -21.32 -21.35 -11.97
CA ALA A 545 -22.47 -20.98 -11.16
C ALA A 545 -23.55 -22.07 -11.22
N GLY A 546 -23.48 -23.04 -10.29
CA GLY A 546 -24.28 -24.25 -10.40
C GLY A 546 -23.96 -24.99 -11.70
N ALA A 547 -24.96 -25.17 -12.58
CA ALA A 547 -24.78 -25.78 -13.90
C ALA A 547 -24.30 -24.81 -14.99
N ILE A 548 -24.22 -23.51 -14.71
CA ILE A 548 -23.80 -22.45 -15.64
C ILE A 548 -22.27 -22.39 -15.66
N GLY A 549 -21.66 -22.46 -16.86
CA GLY A 549 -20.21 -22.50 -17.04
C GLY A 549 -19.63 -23.92 -17.11
N PRO A 550 -18.30 -24.09 -17.23
CA PRO A 550 -17.28 -23.08 -16.95
C PRO A 550 -17.15 -22.01 -18.03
N ILE A 551 -17.07 -20.75 -17.61
CA ILE A 551 -16.67 -19.62 -18.45
C ILE A 551 -15.18 -19.45 -18.25
N ARG A 552 -14.36 -19.79 -19.25
CA ARG A 552 -12.90 -19.66 -19.16
C ARG A 552 -12.51 -18.19 -19.32
N LEU A 553 -11.57 -17.73 -18.52
CA LEU A 553 -11.10 -16.36 -18.45
C LEU A 553 -9.59 -16.32 -18.62
N ALA A 554 -9.09 -15.38 -19.42
CA ALA A 554 -7.67 -15.06 -19.49
C ALA A 554 -7.50 -13.54 -19.54
N GLY A 555 -6.49 -13.01 -18.85
CA GLY A 555 -6.26 -11.58 -18.83
C GLY A 555 -4.91 -11.16 -18.29
N ARG A 556 -4.71 -9.85 -18.22
CA ARG A 556 -3.50 -9.18 -17.74
C ARG A 556 -3.90 -8.01 -16.87
N TRP A 557 -3.23 -7.89 -15.73
CA TRP A 557 -3.23 -6.72 -14.86
C TRP A 557 -1.86 -6.05 -14.94
N ASP A 558 -1.85 -4.74 -15.24
CA ASP A 558 -0.64 -3.93 -15.37
C ASP A 558 -0.48 -2.86 -14.28
N GLY A 559 -1.19 -3.02 -13.15
CA GLY A 559 -1.13 -2.09 -12.02
C GLY A 559 -2.15 -0.96 -12.14
N SER A 560 -2.68 -0.72 -13.35
CA SER A 560 -3.66 0.32 -13.62
C SER A 560 -4.95 -0.22 -14.25
N ARG A 561 -4.82 -1.25 -15.10
CA ARG A 561 -5.89 -1.75 -15.94
C ARG A 561 -5.86 -3.27 -16.01
N LEU A 562 -7.05 -3.84 -15.90
CA LEU A 562 -7.34 -5.24 -16.20
C LEU A 562 -7.84 -5.34 -17.63
N ARG A 563 -7.21 -6.17 -18.47
CA ARG A 563 -7.71 -6.50 -19.82
C ARG A 563 -7.77 -8.01 -19.96
N GLY A 564 -8.81 -8.52 -20.59
CA GLY A 564 -8.94 -9.96 -20.77
C GLY A 564 -10.01 -10.37 -21.75
N GLN A 565 -10.16 -11.67 -21.87
CA GLN A 565 -11.11 -12.37 -22.72
C GLN A 565 -11.79 -13.46 -21.89
N ALA A 566 -13.05 -13.73 -22.26
CA ALA A 566 -13.91 -14.71 -21.65
C ALA A 566 -14.50 -15.59 -22.77
N TRP A 567 -14.44 -16.90 -22.58
CA TRP A 567 -14.98 -17.88 -23.51
C TRP A 567 -15.96 -18.78 -22.80
N TRP A 568 -17.14 -18.87 -23.39
CA TRP A 568 -18.23 -19.69 -22.91
C TRP A 568 -18.47 -20.78 -23.94
N GLU A 569 -18.06 -22.00 -23.61
CA GLU A 569 -18.29 -23.16 -24.46
C GLU A 569 -19.79 -23.46 -24.63
N SER A 570 -20.14 -24.21 -25.66
CA SER A 570 -21.53 -24.51 -25.97
C SER A 570 -22.22 -25.31 -24.85
N GLN A 571 -23.31 -24.77 -24.30
CA GLN A 571 -24.09 -25.39 -23.23
C GLN A 571 -25.60 -25.42 -23.52
N PRO A 572 -26.36 -26.38 -22.95
CA PRO A 572 -27.82 -26.43 -23.10
C PRO A 572 -28.50 -25.18 -22.51
N MET A 573 -29.47 -24.60 -23.22
CA MET A 573 -30.18 -23.39 -22.77
C MET A 573 -30.85 -23.52 -21.40
N ARG A 574 -31.32 -24.71 -21.04
CA ARG A 574 -32.00 -24.98 -19.75
C ARG A 574 -31.20 -24.53 -18.52
N VAL A 575 -29.86 -24.57 -18.58
CA VAL A 575 -29.02 -24.19 -17.43
C VAL A 575 -29.11 -22.70 -17.11
N PHE A 576 -29.54 -21.87 -18.08
CA PHE A 576 -29.69 -20.43 -17.96
C PHE A 576 -31.06 -20.00 -17.40
N GLN A 577 -31.97 -20.94 -17.10
CA GLN A 577 -33.29 -20.66 -16.54
C GLN A 577 -33.25 -19.71 -15.32
N PRO A 578 -32.31 -19.83 -14.37
CA PRO A 578 -32.22 -18.92 -13.23
C PRO A 578 -32.00 -17.45 -13.60
N LEU A 579 -31.39 -17.16 -14.75
CA LEU A 579 -31.11 -15.79 -15.19
C LEU A 579 -32.36 -15.05 -15.69
N LEU A 580 -33.43 -15.78 -16.02
CA LEU A 580 -34.72 -15.23 -16.42
C LEU A 580 -35.56 -14.89 -15.18
N ALA A 581 -36.25 -13.75 -15.23
CA ALA A 581 -37.14 -13.35 -14.15
C ALA A 581 -38.37 -14.27 -14.09
N PRO A 582 -38.73 -14.85 -12.94
CA PRO A 582 -39.91 -15.72 -12.83
C PRO A 582 -41.21 -15.05 -13.29
N ALA A 583 -41.33 -13.73 -13.11
CA ALA A 583 -42.49 -12.94 -13.53
C ALA A 583 -42.77 -12.98 -15.04
N LEU A 584 -41.73 -13.25 -15.86
CA LEU A 584 -41.87 -13.39 -17.31
C LEU A 584 -42.67 -14.65 -17.69
N GLY A 585 -42.71 -15.66 -16.81
CA GLY A 585 -43.38 -16.94 -17.07
C GLY A 585 -42.82 -17.65 -18.31
N MET A 586 -41.51 -17.54 -18.53
CA MET A 586 -40.80 -18.21 -19.62
C MET A 586 -40.01 -19.41 -19.09
N GLN A 587 -40.13 -20.57 -19.74
CA GLN A 587 -39.36 -21.77 -19.42
C GLN A 587 -38.54 -22.26 -20.62
N LEU A 588 -37.22 -22.33 -20.46
CA LEU A 588 -36.26 -22.82 -21.45
C LEU A 588 -36.26 -24.36 -21.44
N HIS A 589 -36.63 -24.98 -22.56
CA HIS A 589 -36.68 -26.45 -22.67
C HIS A 589 -35.77 -27.06 -23.73
N ALA A 590 -35.32 -26.28 -24.72
CA ALA A 590 -34.43 -26.73 -25.80
C ALA A 590 -33.43 -25.66 -26.24
N GLY A 591 -32.42 -26.07 -26.99
CA GLY A 591 -31.41 -25.19 -27.61
C GLY A 591 -30.07 -25.17 -26.91
N ARG A 592 -29.12 -24.46 -27.53
CA ARG A 592 -27.73 -24.31 -27.06
C ARG A 592 -27.30 -22.86 -27.06
N PHE A 593 -26.42 -22.50 -26.14
CA PHE A 593 -25.81 -21.18 -26.02
C PHE A 593 -24.30 -21.27 -25.98
N HIS A 594 -23.62 -20.37 -26.66
CA HIS A 594 -22.19 -20.11 -26.49
C HIS A 594 -21.91 -18.62 -26.65
N ALA A 595 -20.77 -18.17 -26.13
CA ALA A 595 -20.40 -16.77 -26.19
C ALA A 595 -18.89 -16.56 -26.10
N GLN A 596 -18.44 -15.45 -26.65
CA GLN A 596 -17.09 -14.93 -26.47
C GLN A 596 -17.17 -13.43 -26.16
N ALA A 597 -16.34 -12.97 -25.23
CA ALA A 597 -16.27 -11.56 -24.87
C ALA A 597 -14.84 -11.13 -24.58
N ALA A 598 -14.51 -9.89 -24.91
CA ALA A 598 -13.35 -9.19 -24.39
C ALA A 598 -13.82 -8.17 -23.35
N PHE A 599 -13.00 -7.93 -22.31
CA PHE A 599 -13.32 -6.98 -21.25
C PHE A 599 -12.11 -6.13 -20.86
N SER A 600 -12.39 -4.93 -20.36
CA SER A 600 -11.40 -4.00 -19.81
C SER A 600 -11.99 -3.31 -18.58
N ALA A 601 -11.20 -3.22 -17.52
CA ALA A 601 -11.56 -2.47 -16.32
C ALA A 601 -10.39 -1.61 -15.85
N ALA A 602 -10.64 -0.33 -15.61
CA ALA A 602 -9.67 0.62 -15.05
C ALA A 602 -10.38 1.65 -14.18
N ARG A 603 -9.62 2.27 -13.26
CA ARG A 603 -10.12 3.41 -12.47
C ARG A 603 -10.52 4.55 -13.41
N GLY A 604 -11.71 5.13 -13.21
CA GLY A 604 -12.28 6.19 -14.07
C GLY A 604 -13.02 5.69 -15.31
N GLN A 605 -12.58 4.57 -15.91
CA GLN A 605 -13.22 3.96 -17.09
C GLN A 605 -14.43 3.08 -16.72
N GLY A 606 -14.43 2.49 -15.51
CA GLY A 606 -15.41 1.47 -15.15
C GLY A 606 -15.15 0.13 -15.84
N PHE A 607 -16.18 -0.71 -15.95
CA PHE A 607 -16.11 -2.01 -16.61
C PHE A 607 -16.71 -1.91 -18.02
N ILE A 608 -15.90 -2.27 -19.02
CA ILE A 608 -16.32 -2.38 -20.41
C ILE A 608 -16.22 -3.84 -20.82
N ALA A 609 -17.24 -4.34 -21.52
CA ALA A 609 -17.18 -5.65 -22.17
C ALA A 609 -17.75 -5.56 -23.58
N GLY A 610 -17.32 -6.42 -24.48
CA GLY A 610 -17.90 -6.51 -25.81
C GLY A 610 -17.56 -7.83 -26.46
N GLY A 611 -18.43 -8.32 -27.33
CA GLY A 611 -18.27 -9.65 -27.87
C GLY A 611 -19.47 -10.10 -28.66
N HIS A 612 -19.58 -11.42 -28.77
CA HIS A 612 -20.63 -12.06 -29.54
C HIS A 612 -21.21 -13.23 -28.72
N LEU A 613 -22.53 -13.25 -28.61
CA LEU A 613 -23.29 -14.33 -27.99
C LEU A 613 -24.16 -14.96 -29.08
N GLN A 614 -24.28 -16.28 -29.05
CA GLN A 614 -25.12 -17.02 -29.98
C GLN A 614 -25.96 -18.04 -29.23
N ALA A 615 -27.27 -18.01 -29.47
CA ALA A 615 -28.21 -19.03 -29.04
C ALA A 615 -28.80 -19.72 -30.29
N GLN A 616 -28.87 -21.05 -30.27
CA GLN A 616 -29.29 -21.85 -31.42
C GLN A 616 -30.43 -22.78 -31.03
N ARG A 617 -31.46 -22.86 -31.88
CA ARG A 617 -32.63 -23.73 -31.76
C ARG A 617 -33.27 -23.67 -30.36
N VAL A 618 -33.39 -22.46 -29.81
CA VAL A 618 -33.96 -22.24 -28.48
C VAL A 618 -35.45 -22.53 -28.50
N GLY A 619 -35.88 -23.37 -27.56
CA GLY A 619 -37.28 -23.67 -27.30
C GLY A 619 -37.73 -23.04 -25.99
N LEU A 620 -38.83 -22.29 -26.01
CA LEU A 620 -39.41 -21.60 -24.85
C LEU A 620 -40.87 -21.98 -24.69
N TRP A 621 -41.28 -22.32 -23.48
CA TRP A 621 -42.69 -22.21 -23.07
C TRP A 621 -42.93 -20.81 -22.55
N LEU A 622 -43.99 -20.16 -23.03
CA LEU A 622 -44.45 -18.87 -22.54
C LEU A 622 -45.65 -19.10 -21.60
N LYS A 623 -46.13 -18.04 -20.91
CA LYS A 623 -47.41 -18.12 -20.17
C LYS A 623 -48.57 -18.53 -21.08
N GLU A 624 -48.52 -18.03 -22.32
CA GLU A 624 -49.49 -18.27 -23.37
C GLU A 624 -48.70 -18.62 -24.64
N GLY A 625 -48.64 -19.92 -24.95
CA GLY A 625 -47.98 -20.42 -26.16
C GLY A 625 -46.54 -20.93 -25.97
N ARG A 626 -45.88 -21.20 -27.09
CA ARG A 626 -44.50 -21.70 -27.17
C ARG A 626 -43.74 -21.14 -28.37
N VAL A 627 -42.44 -21.02 -28.21
CA VAL A 627 -41.48 -20.64 -29.25
C VAL A 627 -40.62 -21.85 -29.58
N GLU A 628 -40.50 -22.15 -30.86
CA GLU A 628 -39.68 -23.24 -31.37
C GLU A 628 -38.64 -22.70 -32.36
N GLY A 629 -37.42 -23.25 -32.29
CA GLY A 629 -36.37 -22.96 -33.27
C GLY A 629 -35.84 -21.53 -33.24
N LEU A 630 -35.78 -20.89 -32.07
CA LEU A 630 -35.23 -19.53 -31.98
C LEU A 630 -33.70 -19.54 -32.12
N ASP A 631 -33.21 -18.85 -33.13
CA ASP A 631 -31.80 -18.53 -33.34
C ASP A 631 -31.56 -17.04 -33.06
N LEU A 632 -30.55 -16.76 -32.23
CA LEU A 632 -30.16 -15.40 -31.84
C LEU A 632 -28.65 -15.22 -32.04
N ILE A 633 -28.28 -14.21 -32.82
CA ILE A 633 -26.90 -13.78 -33.03
C ILE A 633 -26.79 -12.36 -32.49
N LEU A 634 -26.15 -12.19 -31.33
CA LEU A 634 -26.10 -10.93 -30.60
C LEU A 634 -24.65 -10.43 -30.44
N PRO A 635 -24.14 -9.63 -31.40
CA PRO A 635 -22.94 -8.82 -31.19
C PRO A 635 -23.29 -7.63 -30.28
N TYR A 636 -22.48 -7.38 -29.25
CA TYR A 636 -22.76 -6.37 -28.25
C TYR A 636 -21.51 -5.63 -27.75
N ARG A 637 -21.74 -4.45 -27.18
CA ARG A 637 -20.78 -3.73 -26.35
C ARG A 637 -21.49 -3.17 -25.11
N LEU A 638 -20.92 -3.37 -23.94
CA LEU A 638 -21.38 -2.86 -22.65
C LEU A 638 -20.44 -1.75 -22.21
N HIS A 639 -20.97 -0.54 -22.00
CA HIS A 639 -20.26 0.62 -21.49
C HIS A 639 -21.20 1.42 -20.58
N ASP A 640 -20.72 1.88 -19.42
CA ASP A 640 -21.52 2.69 -18.47
C ASP A 640 -22.89 2.08 -18.12
N SER A 641 -22.93 0.76 -17.93
CA SER A 641 -24.18 0.00 -17.67
C SER A 641 -25.23 0.05 -18.80
N ARG A 642 -24.85 0.47 -20.01
CA ARG A 642 -25.70 0.47 -21.21
C ARG A 642 -25.17 -0.52 -22.25
N TRP A 643 -26.08 -1.29 -22.83
CA TRP A 643 -25.78 -2.21 -23.92
C TRP A 643 -25.92 -1.48 -25.24
N GLN A 644 -24.90 -1.55 -26.08
CA GLN A 644 -24.96 -1.24 -27.50
C GLN A 644 -25.14 -2.58 -28.23
N LEU A 645 -26.28 -2.74 -28.86
CA LEU A 645 -26.68 -3.91 -29.62
C LEU A 645 -26.34 -3.68 -31.09
N GLY A 646 -25.61 -4.61 -31.68
CA GLY A 646 -25.23 -4.54 -33.09
C GLY A 646 -24.17 -3.49 -33.48
N PRO A 647 -23.04 -3.36 -32.76
CA PRO A 647 -22.01 -2.36 -33.07
C PRO A 647 -21.29 -2.59 -34.41
N HIS A 648 -21.29 -3.82 -34.92
CA HIS A 648 -20.62 -4.23 -36.18
C HIS A 648 -21.57 -4.91 -37.18
N GLY A 649 -22.87 -4.85 -36.92
CA GLY A 649 -23.92 -5.53 -37.69
C GLY A 649 -25.14 -5.76 -36.79
N PRO A 650 -26.36 -5.80 -37.32
CA PRO A 650 -27.56 -5.94 -36.51
C PRO A 650 -27.58 -7.27 -35.75
N VAL A 651 -28.26 -7.27 -34.62
CA VAL A 651 -28.64 -8.48 -33.88
C VAL A 651 -29.67 -9.22 -34.71
N SER A 652 -29.39 -10.45 -35.09
CA SER A 652 -30.33 -11.26 -35.86
C SER A 652 -31.14 -12.16 -34.93
N LEU A 653 -32.47 -12.04 -35.00
CA LEU A 653 -33.43 -12.91 -34.35
C LEU A 653 -34.22 -13.66 -35.42
N ARG A 654 -34.17 -14.98 -35.41
CA ARG A 654 -34.91 -15.85 -36.32
C ARG A 654 -35.66 -16.88 -35.49
N ILE A 655 -36.93 -17.14 -35.79
CA ILE A 655 -37.76 -18.08 -35.03
C ILE A 655 -38.53 -18.93 -36.03
N ASP A 656 -38.37 -20.25 -35.95
CA ASP A 656 -39.06 -21.18 -36.86
C ASP A 656 -40.59 -21.09 -36.68
N ARG A 657 -41.06 -21.10 -35.43
CA ARG A 657 -42.49 -21.08 -35.11
C ARG A 657 -42.77 -20.44 -33.75
N LEU A 658 -43.79 -19.60 -33.69
CA LEU A 658 -44.40 -19.12 -32.45
C LEU A 658 -45.87 -19.54 -32.47
N VAL A 659 -46.20 -20.49 -31.59
CA VAL A 659 -47.57 -20.97 -31.42
C VAL A 659 -48.16 -20.25 -30.21
N ASN A 660 -49.08 -19.34 -30.46
CA ASN A 660 -49.96 -18.77 -29.42
C ASN A 660 -51.41 -18.93 -29.91
N GLN A 661 -52.27 -17.94 -29.68
CA GLN A 661 -53.60 -17.85 -30.30
C GLN A 661 -53.53 -17.87 -31.83
N PHE A 662 -52.41 -17.44 -32.40
CA PHE A 662 -52.11 -17.51 -33.82
C PHE A 662 -50.81 -18.29 -34.02
N ASP A 663 -50.73 -19.03 -35.13
CA ASP A 663 -49.54 -19.77 -35.53
C ASP A 663 -48.70 -18.91 -36.48
N LEU A 664 -47.63 -18.32 -35.95
CA LEU A 664 -46.68 -17.51 -36.69
C LEU A 664 -45.49 -18.36 -37.09
N GLN A 665 -45.11 -18.35 -38.36
CA GLN A 665 -44.03 -19.17 -38.91
C GLN A 665 -42.91 -18.30 -39.48
N GLN A 666 -41.67 -18.79 -39.46
CA GLN A 666 -40.51 -18.16 -40.10
C GLN A 666 -40.33 -16.68 -39.71
N ILE A 667 -40.45 -16.36 -38.42
CA ILE A 667 -40.34 -14.98 -37.93
C ILE A 667 -38.89 -14.52 -38.05
N GLN A 668 -38.72 -13.32 -38.60
CA GLN A 668 -37.43 -12.65 -38.71
C GLN A 668 -37.54 -11.29 -38.05
N ALA A 669 -36.50 -10.85 -37.36
CA ALA A 669 -36.36 -9.50 -36.85
C ALA A 669 -34.88 -9.17 -36.61
N ASP A 670 -34.50 -7.93 -36.90
CA ASP A 670 -33.16 -7.43 -36.68
C ASP A 670 -33.18 -6.25 -35.71
N LEU A 671 -32.27 -6.23 -34.73
CA LEU A 671 -32.19 -5.16 -33.71
C LEU A 671 -30.85 -4.43 -33.77
N GLN A 672 -30.87 -3.10 -33.66
CA GLN A 672 -29.65 -2.29 -33.62
C GLN A 672 -29.86 -1.03 -32.79
N GLY A 673 -28.89 -0.66 -31.95
CA GLY A 673 -28.95 0.55 -31.13
C GLY A 673 -28.58 0.30 -29.68
N TYR A 674 -29.32 0.87 -28.74
CA TYR A 674 -28.95 0.83 -27.32
C TYR A 674 -30.07 0.34 -26.39
N TYR A 675 -29.70 -0.37 -25.33
CA TYR A 675 -30.60 -0.79 -24.27
C TYR A 675 -30.03 -0.48 -22.87
N PRO A 676 -30.78 0.18 -21.97
CA PRO A 676 -32.08 0.81 -22.20
C PRO A 676 -32.00 1.90 -23.28
N TYR A 677 -33.07 2.11 -24.06
CA TYR A 677 -33.11 3.13 -25.09
C TYR A 677 -33.49 4.51 -24.51
N SER A 678 -33.11 5.58 -25.20
CA SER A 678 -33.54 6.95 -24.96
C SER A 678 -33.44 7.77 -26.25
N GLU A 679 -33.84 9.04 -26.25
CA GLU A 679 -33.74 9.88 -27.46
C GLU A 679 -32.30 9.98 -28.01
N ALA A 680 -31.33 10.15 -27.12
CA ALA A 680 -29.90 10.19 -27.49
C ALA A 680 -29.31 8.81 -27.85
N TYR A 681 -29.95 7.73 -27.39
CA TYR A 681 -29.48 6.35 -27.56
C TYR A 681 -30.65 5.47 -28.02
N PRO A 682 -31.11 5.62 -29.28
CA PRO A 682 -32.29 4.90 -29.76
C PRO A 682 -32.03 3.41 -29.97
N LEU A 683 -33.11 2.64 -29.99
CA LEU A 683 -33.12 1.24 -30.42
C LEU A 683 -34.02 1.10 -31.64
N THR A 684 -33.51 0.47 -32.69
CA THR A 684 -34.25 0.23 -33.93
C THR A 684 -34.48 -1.26 -34.10
N VAL A 685 -35.71 -1.62 -34.46
CA VAL A 685 -36.12 -2.96 -34.88
C VAL A 685 -36.50 -2.88 -36.35
N SER A 686 -35.87 -3.69 -37.20
CA SER A 686 -36.05 -3.69 -38.65
C SER A 686 -36.11 -5.11 -39.19
N GLY A 687 -36.42 -5.26 -40.49
CA GLY A 687 -36.45 -6.57 -41.14
C GLY A 687 -37.44 -7.54 -40.47
N VAL A 688 -38.55 -7.02 -39.94
CA VAL A 688 -39.53 -7.82 -39.23
C VAL A 688 -40.51 -8.43 -40.24
N SER A 689 -40.52 -9.74 -40.37
CA SER A 689 -41.51 -10.48 -41.16
C SER A 689 -41.90 -11.79 -40.49
N ALA A 690 -43.08 -12.31 -40.82
CA ALA A 690 -43.57 -13.60 -40.35
C ALA A 690 -44.65 -14.14 -41.31
N GLY A 691 -44.71 -15.45 -41.49
CA GLY A 691 -45.83 -16.12 -42.10
C GLY A 691 -47.03 -16.17 -41.15
N LEU A 692 -48.22 -15.83 -41.64
CA LEU A 692 -49.48 -15.85 -40.88
C LEU A 692 -50.66 -16.13 -41.83
N PHE A 693 -51.53 -17.07 -41.46
CA PHE A 693 -52.77 -17.41 -42.20
C PHE A 693 -52.57 -17.58 -43.71
N GLY A 694 -51.63 -18.44 -44.12
CA GLY A 694 -51.30 -18.68 -45.53
C GLY A 694 -50.65 -17.52 -46.30
N GLY A 695 -50.44 -16.36 -45.66
CA GLY A 695 -49.80 -15.15 -46.21
C GLY A 695 -48.60 -14.68 -45.40
N GLU A 696 -48.19 -13.42 -45.60
CA GLU A 696 -47.05 -12.80 -44.93
C GLU A 696 -47.46 -11.50 -44.21
N VAL A 697 -46.86 -11.27 -43.05
CA VAL A 697 -46.94 -10.01 -42.32
C VAL A 697 -45.55 -9.43 -42.17
N ALA A 698 -45.39 -8.14 -42.47
CA ALA A 698 -44.13 -7.42 -42.32
C ALA A 698 -44.33 -6.10 -41.58
N LEU A 699 -43.42 -5.75 -40.69
CA LEU A 699 -43.46 -4.46 -39.97
C LEU A 699 -42.37 -3.53 -40.51
N SER A 700 -42.75 -2.28 -40.80
CA SER A 700 -41.77 -1.24 -41.14
C SER A 700 -40.80 -1.00 -39.98
N SER A 701 -39.61 -0.46 -40.27
CA SER A 701 -38.61 -0.12 -39.25
C SER A 701 -39.23 0.66 -38.07
N LEU A 702 -39.08 0.13 -36.86
CA LEU A 702 -39.57 0.69 -35.62
C LEU A 702 -38.38 1.24 -34.82
N ARG A 703 -38.31 2.57 -34.68
CA ARG A 703 -37.36 3.25 -33.79
C ARG A 703 -38.01 3.49 -32.42
N LEU A 704 -37.28 3.24 -31.35
CA LEU A 704 -37.65 3.50 -29.96
C LEU A 704 -36.70 4.54 -29.34
N PRO A 705 -37.21 5.60 -28.66
CA PRO A 705 -38.64 5.94 -28.51
C PRO A 705 -39.31 6.22 -29.87
N GLN A 706 -40.59 5.88 -29.96
CA GLN A 706 -41.37 5.93 -31.20
C GLN A 706 -41.84 7.36 -31.48
N HIS A 707 -41.52 7.87 -32.67
CA HIS A 707 -41.99 9.19 -33.17
C HIS A 707 -43.02 9.09 -34.29
N GLN A 708 -43.03 7.96 -35.01
CA GLN A 708 -43.90 7.71 -36.14
C GLN A 708 -44.50 6.30 -36.03
N ALA A 709 -45.69 6.11 -36.61
CA ALA A 709 -46.33 4.80 -36.63
C ALA A 709 -45.44 3.77 -37.33
N ALA A 710 -45.32 2.58 -36.73
CA ALA A 710 -44.72 1.44 -37.43
C ALA A 710 -45.85 0.72 -38.18
N VAL A 711 -45.79 0.71 -39.52
CA VAL A 711 -46.84 0.14 -40.35
C VAL A 711 -46.66 -1.36 -40.47
N LEU A 712 -47.64 -2.12 -39.95
CA LEU A 712 -47.75 -3.56 -40.15
C LEU A 712 -48.46 -3.81 -41.47
N ARG A 713 -47.73 -4.32 -42.46
CA ARG A 713 -48.25 -4.68 -43.77
C ARG A 713 -48.65 -6.15 -43.76
N LEU A 714 -49.81 -6.41 -44.33
CA LEU A 714 -50.40 -7.73 -44.47
C LEU A 714 -50.46 -8.03 -45.96
N HIS A 715 -49.93 -9.18 -46.36
CA HIS A 715 -49.94 -9.61 -47.74
C HIS A 715 -50.57 -10.99 -47.89
N ALA A 716 -51.58 -11.08 -48.76
CA ALA A 716 -52.22 -12.31 -49.19
C ALA A 716 -52.76 -13.18 -48.04
N ILE A 717 -53.30 -12.54 -46.98
CA ILE A 717 -53.85 -13.20 -45.79
C ILE A 717 -55.12 -13.97 -46.16
N GLU A 718 -55.14 -15.27 -45.89
CA GLU A 718 -56.27 -16.15 -46.19
C GLU A 718 -57.38 -16.02 -45.13
N LEU A 719 -58.53 -15.47 -45.54
CA LEU A 719 -59.65 -15.19 -44.64
C LEU A 719 -60.24 -16.47 -44.03
N SER A 720 -60.21 -17.59 -44.76
CA SER A 720 -60.75 -18.86 -44.26
C SER A 720 -59.98 -19.38 -43.04
N GLU A 721 -58.65 -19.23 -43.03
CA GLU A 721 -57.81 -19.56 -41.88
C GLU A 721 -58.05 -18.60 -40.71
N LEU A 722 -58.19 -17.30 -40.98
CA LEU A 722 -58.47 -16.28 -39.95
C LEU A 722 -59.83 -16.51 -39.25
N ILE A 723 -60.90 -16.71 -40.02
CA ILE A 723 -62.25 -16.93 -39.46
C ILE A 723 -62.29 -18.23 -38.66
N THR A 724 -61.60 -19.27 -39.12
CA THR A 724 -61.44 -20.53 -38.39
C THR A 724 -60.72 -20.33 -37.06
N ALA A 725 -59.62 -19.57 -37.05
CA ALA A 725 -58.86 -19.26 -35.83
C ALA A 725 -59.67 -18.44 -34.81
N LEU A 726 -60.56 -17.55 -35.29
CA LEU A 726 -61.47 -16.77 -34.44
C LEU A 726 -62.66 -17.58 -33.90
N LYS A 727 -62.83 -18.85 -34.32
CA LYS A 727 -63.94 -19.74 -33.92
C LYS A 727 -65.32 -19.14 -34.20
N VAL A 728 -65.43 -18.32 -35.25
CA VAL A 728 -66.69 -17.71 -35.71
C VAL A 728 -67.53 -18.78 -36.40
N LYS A 729 -68.81 -18.91 -36.02
CA LYS A 729 -69.73 -19.91 -36.59
C LYS A 729 -70.84 -19.30 -37.45
N GLN A 730 -71.04 -18.00 -37.34
CA GLN A 730 -72.17 -17.28 -37.94
C GLN A 730 -72.01 -17.07 -39.46
N PHE A 731 -70.78 -17.10 -39.97
CA PHE A 731 -70.48 -16.94 -41.39
C PHE A 731 -69.12 -17.55 -41.73
N ALA A 732 -68.92 -17.85 -43.01
CA ALA A 732 -67.65 -18.26 -43.59
C ALA A 732 -67.20 -17.21 -44.61
N LEU A 733 -65.91 -16.88 -44.58
CA LEU A 733 -65.24 -16.05 -45.59
C LEU A 733 -64.10 -16.87 -46.20
N SER A 734 -63.93 -16.78 -47.51
CA SER A 734 -62.83 -17.44 -48.23
C SER A 734 -62.22 -16.48 -49.24
N GLY A 735 -60.90 -16.53 -49.40
CA GLY A 735 -60.14 -15.66 -50.30
C GLY A 735 -59.15 -14.78 -49.54
N ARG A 736 -58.35 -14.02 -50.30
CA ARG A 736 -57.16 -13.33 -49.78
C ARG A 736 -57.30 -11.82 -49.72
N VAL A 737 -56.75 -11.24 -48.67
CA VAL A 737 -56.73 -9.79 -48.44
C VAL A 737 -55.33 -9.27 -48.18
N ASP A 738 -55.10 -8.03 -48.61
CA ASP A 738 -53.95 -7.22 -48.25
C ASP A 738 -54.39 -6.12 -47.29
N GLY A 739 -53.44 -5.55 -46.55
CA GLY A 739 -53.75 -4.44 -45.65
C GLY A 739 -52.53 -3.75 -45.08
N ALA A 740 -52.76 -2.60 -44.44
CA ALA A 740 -51.74 -1.87 -43.71
C ALA A 740 -52.31 -1.31 -42.42
N LEU A 741 -51.65 -1.59 -41.30
CA LEU A 741 -52.06 -1.19 -39.95
C LEU A 741 -50.97 -0.34 -39.31
N PRO A 742 -51.14 1.00 -39.26
CA PRO A 742 -50.20 1.89 -38.57
C PRO A 742 -50.25 1.67 -37.05
N LEU A 743 -49.18 1.12 -36.47
CA LEU A 743 -49.10 0.77 -35.05
C LEU A 743 -48.46 1.91 -34.23
N TYR A 744 -49.09 2.25 -33.10
CA TYR A 744 -48.58 3.17 -32.09
C TYR A 744 -48.47 2.45 -30.74
N LEU A 745 -47.25 2.20 -30.28
CA LEU A 745 -47.01 1.40 -29.07
C LEU A 745 -47.17 2.21 -27.77
N HIS A 746 -46.97 3.53 -27.83
CA HIS A 746 -46.95 4.40 -26.66
C HIS A 746 -47.89 5.61 -26.81
N ASN A 747 -48.88 5.53 -27.70
CA ASN A 747 -49.86 6.61 -27.90
C ASN A 747 -51.01 6.51 -26.87
N PRO A 748 -51.45 7.63 -26.27
CA PRO A 748 -52.46 7.63 -25.22
C PRO A 748 -53.90 7.38 -25.71
N GLN A 749 -54.14 7.31 -27.01
CA GLN A 749 -55.47 7.14 -27.60
C GLN A 749 -55.56 5.89 -28.49
N TRP A 750 -54.59 5.67 -29.36
CA TRP A 750 -54.68 4.67 -30.43
C TRP A 750 -53.56 3.64 -30.36
N ILE A 751 -53.89 2.38 -30.62
CA ILE A 751 -52.93 1.31 -30.97
C ILE A 751 -52.82 1.22 -32.49
N ILE A 752 -53.96 1.28 -33.18
CA ILE A 752 -54.05 1.35 -34.64
C ILE A 752 -54.91 2.57 -34.98
N HIS A 753 -54.39 3.43 -35.84
CA HIS A 753 -55.19 4.53 -36.38
C HIS A 753 -55.09 4.56 -37.90
N ASN A 754 -56.25 4.61 -38.57
CA ASN A 754 -56.39 4.64 -40.02
C ASN A 754 -55.79 3.42 -40.73
N GLY A 755 -55.98 2.23 -40.14
CA GLY A 755 -55.63 0.98 -40.81
C GLY A 755 -56.63 0.65 -41.92
N TRP A 756 -56.22 -0.19 -42.88
CA TRP A 756 -57.11 -0.65 -43.93
C TRP A 756 -56.83 -2.09 -44.37
N PHE A 757 -57.86 -2.72 -44.94
CA PHE A 757 -57.79 -4.01 -45.65
C PHE A 757 -58.53 -3.91 -46.98
N ALA A 758 -58.08 -4.65 -47.99
CA ALA A 758 -58.79 -4.80 -49.25
C ALA A 758 -58.50 -6.17 -49.88
N ASN A 759 -59.45 -6.70 -50.63
CA ASN A 759 -59.20 -7.90 -51.41
C ASN A 759 -58.43 -7.58 -52.70
N THR A 760 -57.53 -8.47 -53.09
CA THR A 760 -56.86 -8.42 -54.41
C THR A 760 -57.47 -9.37 -55.41
N ARG A 761 -58.20 -10.39 -54.94
CA ARG A 761 -58.98 -11.34 -55.74
C ARG A 761 -60.40 -11.42 -55.19
N PRO A 762 -61.39 -11.87 -55.96
CA PRO A 762 -62.73 -12.06 -55.44
C PRO A 762 -62.74 -12.93 -54.17
N ILE A 763 -63.52 -12.54 -53.17
CA ILE A 763 -63.72 -13.31 -51.93
C ILE A 763 -65.15 -13.82 -51.89
N THR A 764 -65.37 -14.94 -51.23
CA THR A 764 -66.71 -15.53 -51.07
C THR A 764 -67.14 -15.37 -49.62
N LEU A 765 -68.32 -14.79 -49.40
CA LEU A 765 -69.00 -14.73 -48.10
C LEU A 765 -70.19 -15.69 -48.13
N ARG A 766 -70.32 -16.51 -47.09
CA ARG A 766 -71.47 -17.40 -46.90
C ARG A 766 -71.98 -17.28 -45.47
N LEU A 767 -73.27 -17.01 -45.30
CA LEU A 767 -73.89 -16.99 -43.98
C LEU A 767 -74.24 -18.41 -43.53
N ASP A 768 -74.23 -18.64 -42.22
CA ASP A 768 -74.66 -19.91 -41.64
C ASP A 768 -76.14 -20.17 -41.89
N LYS A 769 -76.49 -21.41 -42.22
CA LYS A 769 -77.86 -21.79 -42.59
C LYS A 769 -78.82 -21.61 -41.41
N ASP A 770 -78.44 -22.08 -40.22
CA ASP A 770 -79.30 -22.06 -39.05
C ASP A 770 -79.53 -20.63 -38.55
N MET A 771 -78.53 -19.75 -38.72
CA MET A 771 -78.68 -18.31 -38.46
C MET A 771 -79.70 -17.66 -39.39
N VAL A 772 -79.62 -17.92 -40.70
CA VAL A 772 -80.54 -17.32 -41.68
C VAL A 772 -81.96 -17.82 -41.44
N ASP A 773 -82.12 -19.14 -41.26
CA ASP A 773 -83.41 -19.80 -41.06
C ASP A 773 -84.08 -19.34 -39.72
N ALA A 774 -83.30 -19.00 -38.68
CA ALA A 774 -83.81 -18.47 -37.40
C ALA A 774 -84.31 -17.01 -37.47
N VAL A 775 -83.76 -16.18 -38.36
CA VAL A 775 -84.21 -14.78 -38.53
C VAL A 775 -85.38 -14.70 -39.50
N GLU A 776 -85.41 -15.55 -40.53
CA GLU A 776 -86.56 -15.69 -41.45
C GLU A 776 -87.86 -16.03 -40.70
N GLY A 777 -87.78 -16.87 -39.66
CA GLY A 777 -88.94 -17.26 -38.85
C GLY A 777 -89.57 -16.13 -38.01
N ASN A 778 -88.85 -15.04 -37.73
CA ASN A 778 -89.29 -13.96 -36.84
C ASN A 778 -89.57 -12.62 -37.56
N ASN A 779 -89.14 -12.42 -38.81
CA ASN A 779 -89.42 -11.20 -39.58
C ASN A 779 -89.30 -11.42 -41.11
N LEU A 780 -90.43 -11.40 -41.82
CA LEU A 780 -90.54 -11.58 -43.27
C LEU A 780 -89.68 -10.60 -44.10
N ALA A 781 -89.55 -9.33 -43.68
CA ALA A 781 -88.76 -8.33 -44.41
C ALA A 781 -87.24 -8.47 -44.15
N GLY A 782 -86.86 -8.92 -42.95
CA GLY A 782 -85.47 -9.23 -42.60
C GLY A 782 -84.98 -10.52 -43.27
N GLY A 783 -85.86 -11.51 -43.41
CA GLY A 783 -85.60 -12.78 -44.08
C GLY A 783 -85.16 -12.63 -45.54
N ALA A 784 -85.91 -11.85 -46.34
CA ALA A 784 -85.58 -11.62 -47.76
C ALA A 784 -84.22 -10.91 -47.97
N ALA A 785 -83.84 -10.00 -47.07
CA ALA A 785 -82.56 -9.30 -47.13
C ALA A 785 -81.38 -10.22 -46.72
N LEU A 786 -81.59 -11.14 -45.78
CA LEU A 786 -80.59 -12.11 -45.34
C LEU A 786 -80.41 -13.26 -46.34
N ASP A 787 -81.46 -13.68 -47.03
CA ASP A 787 -81.36 -14.67 -48.12
C ASP A 787 -80.51 -14.13 -49.29
N TRP A 788 -80.55 -12.82 -49.55
CA TRP A 788 -79.62 -12.16 -50.49
C TRP A 788 -78.16 -12.14 -50.02
N LEU A 789 -77.91 -12.28 -48.72
CA LEU A 789 -76.56 -12.33 -48.16
C LEU A 789 -76.07 -13.76 -47.92
N ARG A 790 -76.91 -14.77 -48.17
CA ARG A 790 -76.62 -16.19 -47.92
C ARG A 790 -75.36 -16.67 -48.65
N TYR A 791 -75.17 -16.23 -49.89
CA TYR A 791 -73.96 -16.44 -50.68
C TYR A 791 -73.64 -15.20 -51.50
N LEU A 792 -72.43 -14.66 -51.33
CA LEU A 792 -72.00 -13.44 -52.00
C LEU A 792 -70.58 -13.62 -52.57
N GLU A 793 -70.44 -13.48 -53.89
CA GLU A 793 -69.14 -13.34 -54.56
C GLU A 793 -68.75 -11.87 -54.57
N VAL A 794 -67.86 -11.48 -53.67
CA VAL A 794 -67.41 -10.10 -53.49
C VAL A 794 -66.24 -9.82 -54.41
N GLY A 795 -66.46 -9.02 -55.45
CA GLY A 795 -65.41 -8.61 -56.38
C GLY A 795 -64.49 -7.53 -55.79
N ARG A 796 -65.03 -6.64 -54.96
CA ARG A 796 -64.27 -5.57 -54.30
C ARG A 796 -64.72 -5.38 -52.85
N SER A 797 -63.77 -5.43 -51.94
CA SER A 797 -63.93 -5.16 -50.52
C SER A 797 -62.91 -4.12 -50.09
N HIS A 798 -63.36 -3.20 -49.25
CA HIS A 798 -62.48 -2.26 -48.56
C HIS A 798 -62.97 -2.11 -47.14
N ALA A 799 -62.05 -2.18 -46.18
CA ALA A 799 -62.37 -1.96 -44.78
C ALA A 799 -61.35 -1.01 -44.15
N ARG A 800 -61.82 -0.11 -43.30
CA ARG A 800 -61.01 0.73 -42.43
C ARG A 800 -61.09 0.21 -41.00
N ILE A 801 -59.98 0.25 -40.29
CA ILE A 801 -59.88 -0.23 -38.92
C ILE A 801 -59.18 0.78 -38.02
N ASP A 802 -59.78 1.02 -36.87
CA ASP A 802 -59.21 1.79 -35.77
C ASP A 802 -59.26 0.93 -34.49
N LEU A 803 -58.19 0.97 -33.69
CA LEU A 803 -58.10 0.26 -32.42
C LEU A 803 -57.59 1.22 -31.35
N SER A 804 -58.41 1.49 -30.34
CA SER A 804 -58.03 2.32 -29.20
C SER A 804 -57.09 1.59 -28.24
N ASN A 805 -56.41 2.34 -27.36
CA ASN A 805 -55.60 1.77 -26.29
C ASN A 805 -56.40 1.05 -25.19
N LEU A 806 -57.74 1.21 -25.17
CA LEU A 806 -58.66 0.47 -24.30
C LEU A 806 -59.14 -0.84 -24.93
N GLY A 807 -58.69 -1.15 -26.15
CA GLY A 807 -59.07 -2.35 -26.88
C GLY A 807 -60.39 -2.22 -27.64
N GLU A 808 -60.94 -1.01 -27.78
CA GLU A 808 -62.13 -0.78 -28.61
C GLU A 808 -61.74 -0.73 -30.08
N LEU A 809 -62.20 -1.72 -30.83
CA LEU A 809 -62.04 -1.87 -32.26
C LEU A 809 -63.25 -1.28 -32.96
N THR A 810 -63.03 -0.42 -33.95
CA THR A 810 -64.05 -0.05 -34.94
C THR A 810 -63.60 -0.52 -36.31
N LEU A 811 -64.44 -1.30 -36.98
CA LEU A 811 -64.24 -1.77 -38.34
C LEU A 811 -65.38 -1.25 -39.20
N ASP A 812 -65.05 -0.45 -40.21
CA ASP A 812 -66.00 0.05 -41.21
C ASP A 812 -65.65 -0.61 -42.56
N ALA A 813 -66.48 -1.53 -43.03
CA ALA A 813 -66.27 -2.32 -44.23
C ALA A 813 -67.35 -2.07 -45.28
N THR A 814 -66.94 -1.95 -46.54
CA THR A 814 -67.83 -1.91 -47.71
C THR A 814 -67.48 -3.08 -48.63
N LEU A 815 -68.48 -3.90 -48.91
CA LEU A 815 -68.39 -5.11 -49.72
C LEU A 815 -69.28 -4.95 -50.96
N TYR A 816 -68.69 -5.00 -52.15
CA TYR A 816 -69.39 -5.01 -53.43
C TYR A 816 -69.32 -6.40 -54.04
N GLY A 817 -70.46 -7.09 -54.08
CA GLY A 817 -70.54 -8.45 -54.59
C GLY A 817 -71.78 -8.74 -55.39
N ILE A 818 -71.81 -9.93 -55.97
CA ILE A 818 -72.94 -10.46 -56.75
C ILE A 818 -73.44 -11.73 -56.06
N ASN A 819 -74.75 -11.80 -55.83
CA ASN A 819 -75.41 -13.05 -55.45
C ASN A 819 -75.92 -13.75 -56.73
N ARG A 820 -75.72 -15.08 -56.80
CA ARG A 820 -76.06 -15.95 -57.95
C ARG A 820 -77.04 -17.07 -57.59
N MET A 821 -77.82 -16.90 -56.52
CA MET A 821 -78.85 -17.85 -56.10
C MET A 821 -80.10 -17.72 -56.98
N LYS A 822 -80.37 -18.75 -57.81
CA LYS A 822 -81.39 -18.80 -58.88
C LYS A 822 -81.08 -17.84 -60.05
N ASP A 823 -81.71 -18.02 -61.22
CA ASP A 823 -81.37 -17.40 -62.53
C ASP A 823 -81.28 -15.84 -62.60
N ASP A 824 -81.37 -15.12 -61.47
CA ASP A 824 -81.24 -13.67 -61.36
C ASP A 824 -79.87 -13.26 -60.77
N ARG A 825 -79.11 -12.43 -61.50
CA ARG A 825 -77.89 -11.79 -60.96
C ARG A 825 -78.24 -10.50 -60.21
N ARG A 826 -77.92 -10.41 -58.92
CA ARG A 826 -78.17 -9.21 -58.11
C ARG A 826 -76.86 -8.61 -57.60
N VAL A 827 -76.68 -7.31 -57.85
CA VAL A 827 -75.55 -6.53 -57.33
C VAL A 827 -75.89 -6.07 -55.92
N ILE A 828 -75.01 -6.35 -54.97
CA ILE A 828 -75.19 -6.05 -53.55
C ILE A 828 -74.02 -5.19 -53.09
N ALA A 829 -74.35 -4.04 -52.50
CA ALA A 829 -73.41 -3.18 -51.78
C ALA A 829 -73.72 -3.27 -50.28
N LEU A 830 -72.93 -4.07 -49.56
CA LEU A 830 -73.08 -4.27 -48.12
C LEU A 830 -72.12 -3.33 -47.38
N ASN A 831 -72.68 -2.38 -46.63
CA ASN A 831 -71.95 -1.56 -45.68
C ASN A 831 -72.09 -2.16 -44.28
N TYR A 832 -70.97 -2.57 -43.70
CA TYR A 832 -70.90 -3.24 -42.42
C TYR A 832 -70.03 -2.44 -41.47
N ARG A 833 -70.57 -2.12 -40.29
CA ARG A 833 -69.81 -1.51 -39.20
C ARG A 833 -69.84 -2.42 -37.99
N GLN A 834 -68.67 -2.74 -37.46
CA GLN A 834 -68.51 -3.52 -36.24
C GLN A 834 -67.79 -2.68 -35.20
N GLN A 835 -68.30 -2.75 -33.96
CA GLN A 835 -67.63 -2.21 -32.80
C GLN A 835 -67.53 -3.28 -31.74
N GLU A 836 -66.32 -3.55 -31.27
CA GLU A 836 -66.08 -4.63 -30.33
C GLU A 836 -64.88 -4.33 -29.43
N ASN A 837 -64.92 -4.76 -28.18
CA ASN A 837 -63.74 -4.75 -27.33
C ASN A 837 -62.92 -6.03 -27.57
N VAL A 838 -61.93 -5.96 -28.44
CA VAL A 838 -61.13 -7.12 -28.86
C VAL A 838 -60.28 -7.69 -27.71
N PHE A 839 -59.95 -6.90 -26.69
CA PHE A 839 -59.23 -7.42 -25.52
C PHE A 839 -60.12 -8.33 -24.67
N GLN A 840 -61.41 -8.02 -24.53
CA GLN A 840 -62.36 -8.92 -23.85
C GLN A 840 -62.64 -10.17 -24.69
N LEU A 841 -62.79 -10.03 -26.01
CA LEU A 841 -62.95 -11.17 -26.92
C LEU A 841 -61.76 -12.13 -26.80
N TRP A 842 -60.53 -11.62 -26.89
CA TRP A 842 -59.32 -12.44 -26.78
C TRP A 842 -59.21 -13.15 -25.44
N ARG A 843 -59.56 -12.48 -24.32
CA ARG A 843 -59.61 -13.13 -22.99
C ARG A 843 -60.59 -14.30 -22.96
N SER A 844 -61.74 -14.18 -23.61
CA SER A 844 -62.75 -15.24 -23.70
C SER A 844 -62.26 -16.43 -24.55
N LEU A 845 -61.72 -16.15 -25.74
CA LEU A 845 -61.22 -17.18 -26.67
C LEU A 845 -60.05 -17.99 -26.10
N ARG A 846 -59.15 -17.33 -25.35
CA ARG A 846 -57.95 -17.95 -24.76
C ARG A 846 -58.23 -18.95 -23.63
N PHE A 847 -59.42 -18.92 -23.02
CA PHE A 847 -59.72 -19.76 -21.85
C PHE A 847 -59.69 -21.27 -22.18
N GLY A 848 -60.12 -21.66 -23.40
CA GLY A 848 -60.11 -23.06 -23.85
C GLY A 848 -58.72 -23.59 -24.21
N ASP A 849 -57.93 -22.79 -24.94
CA ASP A 849 -56.63 -23.23 -25.49
C ASP A 849 -55.54 -23.27 -24.40
N ASN A 850 -55.65 -22.40 -23.38
CA ASN A 850 -54.75 -22.38 -22.23
C ASN A 850 -54.80 -23.67 -21.38
N LEU A 851 -55.94 -24.37 -21.34
CA LEU A 851 -56.08 -25.62 -20.59
C LEU A 851 -55.22 -26.75 -21.22
N GLN A 852 -55.19 -26.82 -22.56
CA GLN A 852 -54.47 -27.85 -23.30
C GLN A 852 -52.95 -27.63 -23.25
N ALA A 853 -52.48 -26.41 -23.51
CA ALA A 853 -51.05 -26.07 -23.42
C ALA A 853 -50.50 -26.28 -21.99
N TRP A 854 -51.32 -25.96 -20.98
CA TRP A 854 -50.97 -26.21 -19.58
C TRP A 854 -50.89 -27.71 -19.25
N LEU A 855 -51.83 -28.52 -19.74
CA LEU A 855 -51.80 -29.99 -19.60
C LEU A 855 -50.55 -30.61 -20.24
N GLU A 856 -50.20 -30.21 -21.47
CA GLU A 856 -48.99 -30.66 -22.17
C GLU A 856 -47.71 -30.28 -21.40
N SER A 857 -47.63 -29.05 -20.89
CA SER A 857 -46.50 -28.59 -20.07
C SER A 857 -46.33 -29.44 -18.80
N ARG A 858 -47.43 -29.85 -18.17
CA ARG A 858 -47.45 -30.61 -16.92
C ARG A 858 -47.13 -32.09 -17.17
N LEU A 859 -47.62 -32.67 -18.25
CA LEU A 859 -47.34 -34.05 -18.67
C LEU A 859 -45.86 -34.24 -19.06
N ALA A 860 -45.26 -33.27 -19.73
CA ALA A 860 -43.81 -33.25 -20.02
C ALA A 860 -42.94 -33.11 -18.75
N HIS A 861 -43.48 -32.48 -17.71
CA HIS A 861 -42.84 -32.40 -16.39
C HIS A 861 -42.98 -33.71 -15.60
N ILE A 862 -44.13 -34.39 -15.64
CA ILE A 862 -44.43 -35.63 -14.90
C ILE A 862 -43.68 -36.84 -15.48
N THR A 863 -43.53 -36.93 -16.80
CA THR A 863 -42.74 -38.01 -17.45
C THR A 863 -41.24 -37.94 -17.12
N ARG A 864 -40.74 -36.83 -16.58
CA ARG A 864 -39.34 -36.66 -16.16
C ARG A 864 -39.06 -36.99 -14.70
N SER A 865 -40.02 -36.83 -13.79
CA SER A 865 -39.82 -37.18 -12.37
C SER A 865 -39.81 -38.68 -12.09
N GLN A 866 -40.02 -39.52 -13.11
CA GLN A 866 -39.88 -40.98 -13.01
C GLN A 866 -38.54 -41.50 -13.55
N HIS A 867 -37.65 -40.63 -14.07
CA HIS A 867 -36.34 -41.00 -14.65
C HIS A 867 -35.15 -40.19 -14.08
N GLU A 868 -35.37 -39.40 -13.04
CA GLU A 868 -34.34 -38.90 -12.10
C GLU A 868 -34.52 -39.60 -10.76
#